data_AF-A0A7W1GJ01-F1
#
_entry.id   AF-A0A7W1GJ01-F1
#
_cell.length_a   1.000
_cell.length_b   1.000
_cell.length_c   1.000
_cell.angle_alpha   90.00
_cell.angle_beta   90.00
_cell.angle_gamma   90.00
#
_symmetry.space_group_name_H-M   'P 1'
#
loop_
_entity.id
_entity.type
_entity.pdbx_description
1 polymer ?
#
loop_
_entity_poly.entity_id
_entity_poly.type
_entity_poly.pdbx_seq_one_letter_code
_entity_poly.pdbx_strand_id
1 'polypeptide(L)'
;METPNGKIASLLGELPDPDGARHFYERLTAEHARALRLLARDPGLTADALALAAWSPLLATTLVQHPEYLSWLARERTQAGVKTVEELGESLARYAFTNSQLDSPTLVARFRRQTLLRTYLHDIRRTSTLVETTDELSNLADAVLQYALGLAQQELENLYGLPQHRDARGRSAAAVFCVVALGKLGSRELNYASDIDLLFLYSHDGETSGTGERGAVSNREYFAKLAERVARTVGQPAGEGAAYRVDLRLRPHGRDGALSTSLAEALRYYRETAQAWELQVLIRARAAAGSAALYAEFADGVRARVYRTDETVARALAHVRLAKQKIDRQHRVESGGFNVKLGRGGIREIEFIAQALQLAHGGRDPWLHAPHTLISLGRLADRGLITEHERTDLSDAYLFLRTLEHRLQMEHGLQTHTVPEDQQRRALVARRMSLTGADALAAFDAALRGQTARVRAAFQRVFGQAAGVEDSSTTAPRTSAASARQDTPINDTSINDAVINESTIDDVSINDATINEGGTSASTDLTDLADLAVASRGSVGVGSSAKVVVVAAASEPRPVAHEPPADAETAAATMAATLLARRLAGGEEPSTVERLCGLLRRAAHETLNARRALALVARVAASLDKMSAPVELSEENLTPLVRLCGASEFFGEMLANNPALIPALLTPAPIVTARDLRALLRAAIDGEESFGGELSALRRAWAHMLIEIGACDVAGALTMREANRIQAELAAASLNAAYLIARRELARRFGHLAAGPRVAILGLGRLGSGGTDYGSDLDIVLVHDPVVPSPIAALTRDGAYARLAEILVTALSSLTRDGYLYRVDLRLRPDGKNGAVTLGAPAFVSYLRDRAEVWEWLAYVKLRAVAGDMELARLTERDARRAIHAAAVCIAPESLRIETRRVRERLE
;
A
#
# COMPACT_ATOMS: atom_id res chain seq x y z
N MET A 1 16.52 -42.14 9.65
CA MET A 1 15.94 -41.39 8.53
C MET A 1 14.46 -41.70 8.48
N GLU A 2 13.60 -40.77 8.89
CA GLU A 2 12.15 -40.94 8.76
C GLU A 2 11.76 -41.00 7.28
N THR A 3 10.82 -41.88 6.95
CA THR A 3 10.24 -41.97 5.61
C THR A 3 9.52 -40.65 5.26
N PRO A 4 9.33 -40.30 3.98
CA PRO A 4 8.56 -39.12 3.57
C PRO A 4 7.17 -39.03 4.23
N ASN A 5 6.52 -40.18 4.44
CA ASN A 5 5.25 -40.27 5.16
C ASN A 5 5.40 -40.01 6.68
N GLY A 6 6.53 -40.38 7.29
CA GLY A 6 6.83 -40.08 8.69
C GLY A 6 7.00 -38.57 8.95
N LYS A 7 7.69 -37.86 8.05
CA LYS A 7 7.87 -36.40 8.17
C LYS A 7 6.56 -35.63 8.04
N ILE A 8 5.69 -36.03 7.10
CA ILE A 8 4.37 -35.41 6.95
C ILE A 8 3.51 -35.69 8.18
N ALA A 9 3.53 -36.92 8.71
CA ALA A 9 2.81 -37.26 9.93
C ALA A 9 3.26 -36.43 11.14
N SER A 10 4.56 -36.19 11.28
CA SER A 10 5.12 -35.30 12.32
C SER A 10 4.63 -33.85 12.13
N LEU A 11 4.73 -33.29 10.91
CA LEU A 11 4.24 -31.93 10.63
C LEU A 11 2.75 -31.78 10.94
N LEU A 12 1.92 -32.76 10.56
CA LEU A 12 0.48 -32.74 10.81
C LEU A 12 0.15 -32.69 12.30
N GLY A 13 0.93 -33.40 13.15
CA GLY A 13 0.70 -33.45 14.60
C GLY A 13 0.91 -32.12 15.33
N GLU A 14 1.65 -31.19 14.73
CA GLU A 14 1.91 -29.86 15.31
C GLU A 14 0.88 -28.80 14.88
N LEU A 15 0.00 -29.13 13.95
CA LEU A 15 -0.99 -28.21 13.39
C LEU A 15 -2.25 -28.14 14.27
N PRO A 16 -2.98 -27.00 14.28
CA PRO A 16 -4.21 -26.85 15.05
C PRO A 16 -5.36 -27.72 14.53
N ASP A 17 -5.33 -28.08 13.24
CA ASP A 17 -6.28 -28.98 12.58
C ASP A 17 -5.54 -30.02 11.73
N PRO A 18 -5.02 -31.09 12.37
CA PRO A 18 -4.28 -32.15 11.67
C PRO A 18 -5.13 -32.87 10.62
N ASP A 19 -6.42 -33.05 10.89
CA ASP A 19 -7.33 -33.79 10.02
C ASP A 19 -7.67 -32.98 8.76
N GLY A 20 -7.94 -31.68 8.91
CA GLY A 20 -8.14 -30.78 7.77
C GLY A 20 -6.91 -30.69 6.88
N ALA A 21 -5.71 -30.56 7.46
CA ALA A 21 -4.46 -30.55 6.70
C ALA A 21 -4.15 -31.89 6.01
N ARG A 22 -4.48 -33.01 6.65
CA ARG A 22 -4.36 -34.35 6.06
C ARG A 22 -5.28 -34.49 4.85
N HIS A 23 -6.55 -34.13 5.00
CA HIS A 23 -7.53 -34.19 3.92
C HIS A 23 -7.11 -33.33 2.72
N PHE A 24 -6.61 -32.11 2.97
CA PHE A 24 -6.02 -31.26 1.95
C PHE A 24 -4.86 -31.96 1.21
N TYR A 25 -3.92 -32.55 1.94
CA TYR A 25 -2.75 -33.19 1.35
C TYR A 25 -3.13 -34.43 0.51
N GLU A 26 -4.10 -35.23 0.99
CA GLU A 26 -4.64 -36.38 0.26
C GLU A 26 -5.31 -35.96 -1.05
N ARG A 27 -6.14 -34.91 -1.02
CA ARG A 27 -6.79 -34.37 -2.22
C ARG A 27 -5.78 -33.82 -3.23
N LEU A 28 -4.82 -33.02 -2.77
CA LEU A 28 -3.75 -32.49 -3.62
C LEU A 28 -2.93 -33.64 -4.24
N THR A 29 -2.76 -34.74 -3.50
CA THR A 29 -2.08 -35.94 -3.96
C THR A 29 -2.84 -36.66 -5.07
N ALA A 30 -4.14 -36.79 -4.92
CA ALA A 30 -5.01 -37.44 -5.90
C ALA A 30 -5.17 -36.62 -7.18
N GLU A 31 -5.28 -35.29 -7.06
CA GLU A 31 -5.72 -34.42 -8.16
C GLU A 31 -4.53 -33.74 -8.91
N HIS A 32 -3.38 -33.51 -8.27
CA HIS A 32 -2.35 -32.59 -8.80
C HIS A 32 -0.89 -33.06 -8.65
N ALA A 33 -0.49 -34.06 -9.46
CA ALA A 33 0.88 -34.63 -9.45
C ALA A 33 2.02 -33.59 -9.63
N ARG A 34 1.79 -32.48 -10.36
CA ARG A 34 2.81 -31.42 -10.52
C ARG A 34 3.02 -30.62 -9.23
N ALA A 35 1.94 -30.33 -8.49
CA ALA A 35 2.01 -29.63 -7.21
C ALA A 35 2.79 -30.45 -6.18
N LEU A 36 2.54 -31.76 -6.12
CA LEU A 36 3.29 -32.67 -5.24
C LEU A 36 4.79 -32.68 -5.52
N ARG A 37 5.19 -32.67 -6.80
CA ARG A 37 6.62 -32.60 -7.14
C ARG A 37 7.26 -31.31 -6.68
N LEU A 38 6.52 -30.20 -6.66
CA LEU A 38 6.99 -28.93 -6.12
C LEU A 38 7.13 -29.01 -4.59
N LEU A 39 6.11 -29.51 -3.89
CA LEU A 39 6.13 -29.68 -2.43
C LEU A 39 7.25 -30.63 -1.99
N ALA A 40 7.41 -31.78 -2.63
CA ALA A 40 8.47 -32.74 -2.33
C ALA A 40 9.89 -32.18 -2.48
N ARG A 41 10.08 -31.15 -3.34
CA ARG A 41 11.37 -30.46 -3.53
C ARG A 41 11.60 -29.33 -2.53
N ASP A 42 10.54 -28.79 -1.93
CA ASP A 42 10.62 -27.69 -0.97
C ASP A 42 9.83 -28.06 0.31
N PRO A 43 10.52 -28.67 1.30
CA PRO A 43 9.90 -29.02 2.59
C PRO A 43 9.31 -27.81 3.32
N GLY A 44 9.89 -26.62 3.14
CA GLY A 44 9.38 -25.39 3.73
C GLY A 44 8.04 -24.99 3.12
N LEU A 45 7.91 -25.06 1.80
CA LEU A 45 6.64 -24.83 1.12
C LEU A 45 5.59 -25.89 1.50
N THR A 46 6.00 -27.13 1.72
CA THR A 46 5.11 -28.19 2.21
C THR A 46 4.55 -27.84 3.58
N ALA A 47 5.40 -27.47 4.53
CA ALA A 47 4.97 -27.03 5.85
C ALA A 47 4.06 -25.80 5.77
N ASP A 48 4.40 -24.81 4.93
CA ASP A 48 3.60 -23.60 4.73
C ASP A 48 2.21 -23.91 4.13
N ALA A 49 2.13 -24.83 3.15
CA ALA A 49 0.86 -25.23 2.54
C ALA A 49 -0.03 -26.01 3.52
N LEU A 50 0.54 -26.93 4.30
CA LEU A 50 -0.17 -27.65 5.36
C LEU A 50 -0.67 -26.69 6.45
N ALA A 51 0.14 -25.70 6.84
CA ALA A 51 -0.26 -24.67 7.79
C ALA A 51 -1.42 -23.82 7.26
N LEU A 52 -1.38 -23.37 6.00
CA LEU A 52 -2.52 -22.64 5.42
C LEU A 52 -3.80 -23.49 5.44
N ALA A 53 -3.69 -24.79 5.15
CA ALA A 53 -4.84 -25.71 5.18
C ALA A 53 -5.40 -25.93 6.59
N ALA A 54 -4.54 -26.09 7.60
CA ALA A 54 -4.99 -26.28 8.99
C ALA A 54 -5.66 -25.04 9.60
N TRP A 55 -5.27 -23.83 9.17
CA TRP A 55 -5.90 -22.59 9.63
C TRP A 55 -7.15 -22.21 8.83
N SER A 56 -7.28 -22.67 7.59
CA SER A 56 -8.38 -22.30 6.71
C SER A 56 -8.73 -23.38 5.69
N PRO A 57 -9.87 -24.07 5.89
CA PRO A 57 -10.47 -24.93 4.86
C PRO A 57 -10.71 -24.21 3.52
N LEU A 58 -11.00 -22.90 3.55
CA LEU A 58 -11.12 -22.08 2.35
C LEU A 58 -9.80 -22.02 1.58
N LEU A 59 -8.67 -21.78 2.26
CA LEU A 59 -7.37 -21.73 1.60
C LEU A 59 -6.91 -23.11 1.13
N ALA A 60 -7.21 -24.17 1.87
CA ALA A 60 -7.01 -25.55 1.41
C ALA A 60 -7.73 -25.78 0.07
N THR A 61 -9.02 -25.45 0.02
CA THR A 61 -9.83 -25.57 -1.20
C THR A 61 -9.29 -24.70 -2.33
N THR A 62 -8.86 -23.48 -2.03
CA THR A 62 -8.26 -22.55 -3.00
C THR A 62 -6.98 -23.12 -3.60
N LEU A 63 -6.08 -23.70 -2.78
CA LEU A 63 -4.83 -24.27 -3.26
C LEU A 63 -5.03 -25.57 -4.05
N VAL A 64 -6.09 -26.33 -3.77
CA VAL A 64 -6.49 -27.47 -4.60
C VAL A 64 -7.06 -26.99 -5.93
N GLN A 65 -7.97 -26.01 -5.93
CA GLN A 65 -8.55 -25.48 -7.18
C GLN A 65 -7.53 -24.75 -8.06
N HIS A 66 -6.53 -24.11 -7.44
CA HIS A 66 -5.50 -23.29 -8.09
C HIS A 66 -4.09 -23.71 -7.67
N PRO A 67 -3.63 -24.92 -8.05
CA PRO A 67 -2.33 -25.44 -7.63
C PRO A 67 -1.15 -24.60 -8.15
N GLU A 68 -1.35 -23.78 -9.18
CA GLU A 68 -0.38 -22.80 -9.67
C GLU A 68 0.00 -21.75 -8.60
N TYR A 69 -0.88 -21.48 -7.63
CA TYR A 69 -0.61 -20.56 -6.53
C TYR A 69 0.52 -21.06 -5.62
N LEU A 70 0.78 -22.37 -5.54
CA LEU A 70 1.93 -22.91 -4.80
C LEU A 70 3.25 -22.45 -5.42
N SER A 71 3.34 -22.35 -6.75
CA SER A 71 4.55 -21.87 -7.43
C SER A 71 4.78 -20.38 -7.23
N TRP A 72 3.69 -19.60 -7.13
CA TRP A 72 3.74 -18.20 -6.76
C TRP A 72 4.14 -18.03 -5.29
N LEU A 73 3.49 -18.76 -4.38
CA LEU A 73 3.74 -18.69 -2.94
C LEU A 73 5.18 -19.10 -2.61
N ALA A 74 5.74 -20.08 -3.31
CA ALA A 74 7.15 -20.47 -3.17
C ALA A 74 8.13 -19.30 -3.30
N ARG A 75 7.84 -18.35 -4.21
CA ARG A 75 8.67 -17.15 -4.44
C ARG A 75 8.38 -16.04 -3.45
N GLU A 76 7.12 -15.91 -3.06
CA GLU A 76 6.62 -14.76 -2.29
C GLU A 76 6.67 -14.97 -0.79
N ARG A 77 6.66 -16.23 -0.30
CA ARG A 77 6.65 -16.56 1.13
C ARG A 77 7.87 -16.08 1.90
N THR A 78 9.01 -15.92 1.23
CA THR A 78 10.29 -15.53 1.87
C THR A 78 10.55 -14.03 1.87
N GLN A 79 9.81 -13.23 1.10
CA GLN A 79 9.96 -11.78 1.09
C GLN A 79 9.48 -11.21 2.43
N ALA A 80 10.35 -10.56 3.19
CA ALA A 80 9.99 -9.96 4.47
C ALA A 80 9.35 -8.58 4.29
N GLY A 81 8.57 -8.14 5.28
CA GLY A 81 8.00 -6.80 5.34
C GLY A 81 6.61 -6.65 4.70
N VAL A 82 5.96 -5.54 5.04
CA VAL A 82 4.66 -5.11 4.52
C VAL A 82 4.82 -4.62 3.09
N LYS A 83 4.06 -5.17 2.15
CA LYS A 83 4.06 -4.64 0.78
C LYS A 83 3.37 -3.29 0.70
N THR A 84 4.03 -2.34 0.04
CA THR A 84 3.51 -1.01 -0.24
C THR A 84 2.42 -1.04 -1.34
N VAL A 85 1.65 0.04 -1.44
CA VAL A 85 0.62 0.19 -2.49
C VAL A 85 1.26 0.14 -3.88
N GLU A 86 2.45 0.72 -4.03
CA GLU A 86 3.21 0.77 -5.27
C GLU A 86 3.68 -0.63 -5.69
N GLU A 87 4.28 -1.40 -4.79
CA GLU A 87 4.74 -2.77 -5.07
C GLU A 87 3.59 -3.71 -5.41
N LEU A 88 2.45 -3.55 -4.72
CA LEU A 88 1.23 -4.31 -5.01
C LEU A 88 0.62 -3.87 -6.34
N GLY A 89 0.66 -2.57 -6.66
CA GLY A 89 0.23 -2.03 -7.95
C GLY A 89 1.06 -2.55 -9.11
N GLU A 90 2.39 -2.60 -8.96
CA GLU A 90 3.29 -3.21 -9.96
C GLU A 90 3.04 -4.71 -10.12
N SER A 91 2.81 -5.40 -9.00
CA SER A 91 2.51 -6.84 -9.01
C SER A 91 1.17 -7.12 -9.68
N LEU A 92 0.15 -6.28 -9.43
CA LEU A 92 -1.16 -6.35 -10.07
C LEU A 92 -1.05 -6.04 -11.57
N ALA A 93 -0.29 -5.03 -11.97
CA ALA A 93 -0.08 -4.71 -13.38
C ALA A 93 0.62 -5.87 -14.13
N ARG A 94 1.65 -6.48 -13.53
CA ARG A 94 2.31 -7.69 -14.09
C ARG A 94 1.34 -8.87 -14.17
N TYR A 95 0.57 -9.10 -13.11
CA TYR A 95 -0.44 -10.15 -13.07
C TYR A 95 -1.48 -9.96 -14.18
N ALA A 96 -1.98 -8.73 -14.34
CA ALA A 96 -2.93 -8.35 -15.37
C ALA A 96 -2.38 -8.58 -16.78
N PHE A 97 -1.14 -8.19 -17.02
CA PHE A 97 -0.48 -8.39 -18.31
C PHE A 97 -0.38 -9.88 -18.67
N THR A 98 -0.04 -10.75 -17.71
CA THR A 98 0.03 -12.21 -17.94
C THR A 98 -1.34 -12.90 -17.96
N ASN A 99 -2.41 -12.19 -17.60
CA ASN A 99 -3.78 -12.70 -17.52
C ASN A 99 -4.76 -11.79 -18.28
N SER A 100 -4.33 -11.23 -19.40
CA SER A 100 -5.10 -10.23 -20.17
C SER A 100 -6.41 -10.75 -20.74
N GLN A 101 -6.60 -12.07 -20.77
CA GLN A 101 -7.82 -12.75 -21.19
C GLN A 101 -8.95 -12.68 -20.14
N LEU A 102 -8.63 -12.34 -18.89
CA LEU A 102 -9.63 -12.23 -17.83
C LEU A 102 -10.35 -10.88 -17.91
N ASP A 103 -11.64 -10.87 -17.62
CA ASP A 103 -12.37 -9.65 -17.36
C ASP A 103 -11.87 -8.97 -16.07
N SER A 104 -12.01 -7.65 -16.01
CA SER A 104 -11.42 -6.85 -14.92
C SER A 104 -11.87 -7.29 -13.52
N PRO A 105 -13.16 -7.59 -13.24
CA PRO A 105 -13.59 -8.13 -11.96
C PRO A 105 -12.90 -9.45 -11.57
N THR A 106 -12.88 -10.44 -12.46
CA THR A 106 -12.21 -11.74 -12.20
C THR A 106 -10.72 -11.56 -11.95
N LEU A 107 -10.08 -10.68 -12.72
CA LEU A 107 -8.65 -10.40 -12.63
C LEU A 107 -8.26 -9.88 -11.24
N VAL A 108 -8.96 -8.85 -10.75
CA VAL A 108 -8.66 -8.26 -9.43
C VAL A 108 -9.04 -9.20 -8.29
N ALA A 109 -10.10 -10.00 -8.44
CA ALA A 109 -10.51 -11.00 -7.44
C ALA A 109 -9.45 -12.10 -7.27
N ARG A 110 -8.93 -12.64 -8.37
CA ARG A 110 -7.86 -13.64 -8.35
C ARG A 110 -6.56 -13.10 -7.79
N PHE A 111 -6.15 -11.91 -8.22
CA PHE A 111 -4.94 -11.27 -7.70
C PHE A 111 -5.01 -11.05 -6.19
N ARG A 112 -6.16 -10.56 -5.69
CA ARG A 112 -6.40 -10.41 -4.26
C ARG A 112 -6.28 -11.76 -3.56
N ARG A 113 -6.97 -12.80 -4.04
CA ARG A 113 -6.97 -14.13 -3.41
C ARG A 113 -5.56 -14.73 -3.34
N GLN A 114 -4.79 -14.62 -4.42
CA GLN A 114 -3.40 -15.03 -4.45
C GLN A 114 -2.57 -14.27 -3.41
N THR A 115 -2.71 -12.94 -3.36
CA THR A 115 -1.96 -12.10 -2.40
C THR A 115 -2.32 -12.42 -0.95
N LEU A 116 -3.60 -12.68 -0.67
CA LEU A 116 -4.06 -13.08 0.66
C LEU A 116 -3.38 -14.35 1.17
N LEU A 117 -3.06 -15.34 0.32
CA LEU A 117 -2.35 -16.54 0.76
C LEU A 117 -1.03 -16.20 1.45
N ARG A 118 -0.26 -15.24 0.90
CA ARG A 118 0.99 -14.76 1.50
C ARG A 118 0.72 -14.04 2.81
N THR A 119 -0.22 -13.09 2.83
CA THR A 119 -0.53 -12.32 4.04
C THR A 119 -1.04 -13.22 5.17
N TYR A 120 -1.86 -14.22 4.85
CA TYR A 120 -2.27 -15.27 5.81
C TYR A 120 -1.07 -16.05 6.34
N LEU A 121 -0.17 -16.47 5.45
CA LEU A 121 0.99 -17.27 5.84
C LEU A 121 1.87 -16.52 6.84
N HIS A 122 2.09 -15.22 6.62
CA HIS A 122 2.87 -14.40 7.53
C HIS A 122 2.18 -14.14 8.86
N ASP A 123 0.86 -13.98 8.84
CA ASP A 123 0.04 -13.82 10.05
C ASP A 123 -0.02 -15.11 10.88
N ILE A 124 -0.16 -16.29 10.27
CA ILE A 124 -0.15 -17.58 11.01
C ILE A 124 1.25 -17.92 11.54
N ARG A 125 2.31 -17.56 10.80
CA ARG A 125 3.71 -17.76 11.21
C ARG A 125 4.21 -16.70 12.20
N ARG A 126 3.41 -15.67 12.46
CA ARG A 126 3.75 -14.53 13.32
C ARG A 126 5.04 -13.82 12.86
N THR A 127 5.30 -13.84 11.57
CA THR A 127 6.40 -13.07 10.95
C THR A 127 5.98 -11.64 10.63
N SER A 128 4.67 -11.36 10.69
CA SER A 128 4.09 -10.02 10.68
C SER A 128 3.28 -9.79 11.95
N THR A 129 3.38 -8.60 12.52
CA THR A 129 2.51 -8.12 13.59
C THR A 129 1.09 -7.88 13.05
N LEU A 130 0.10 -7.79 13.95
CA LEU A 130 -1.26 -7.45 13.55
C LEU A 130 -1.33 -6.14 12.76
N VAL A 131 -0.55 -5.12 13.18
CA VAL A 131 -0.53 -3.80 12.54
C VAL A 131 -0.01 -3.92 11.10
N GLU A 132 1.09 -4.66 10.91
CA GLU A 132 1.64 -4.95 9.59
C GLU A 132 0.67 -5.73 8.71
N THR A 133 0.00 -6.75 9.27
CA THR A 133 -1.03 -7.53 8.57
C THR A 133 -2.19 -6.63 8.12
N THR A 134 -2.73 -5.79 9.01
CA THR A 134 -3.83 -4.88 8.64
C THR A 134 -3.38 -3.81 7.64
N ASP A 135 -2.12 -3.38 7.71
CA ASP A 135 -1.56 -2.40 6.77
C ASP A 135 -1.42 -3.03 5.37
N GLU A 136 -0.87 -4.23 5.25
CA GLU A 136 -0.76 -4.95 3.97
C GLU A 136 -2.14 -5.22 3.35
N LEU A 137 -3.12 -5.62 4.15
CA LEU A 137 -4.51 -5.79 3.71
C LEU A 137 -5.13 -4.48 3.20
N SER A 138 -4.80 -3.35 3.83
CA SER A 138 -5.26 -2.03 3.41
C SER A 138 -4.54 -1.58 2.13
N ASN A 139 -3.23 -1.81 2.03
CA ASN A 139 -2.44 -1.50 0.84
C ASN A 139 -2.92 -2.29 -0.37
N LEU A 140 -3.30 -3.57 -0.19
CA LEU A 140 -3.88 -4.39 -1.24
C LEU A 140 -5.20 -3.82 -1.75
N ALA A 141 -6.08 -3.36 -0.84
CA ALA A 141 -7.33 -2.74 -1.22
C ALA A 141 -7.10 -1.43 -2.00
N ASP A 142 -6.18 -0.58 -1.52
CA ASP A 142 -5.80 0.67 -2.19
C ASP A 142 -5.23 0.41 -3.59
N ALA A 143 -4.33 -0.57 -3.74
CA ALA A 143 -3.74 -0.94 -5.03
C ALA A 143 -4.81 -1.43 -6.03
N VAL A 144 -5.75 -2.25 -5.55
CA VAL A 144 -6.88 -2.73 -6.36
C VAL A 144 -7.80 -1.57 -6.76
N LEU A 145 -8.11 -0.64 -5.84
CA LEU A 145 -8.93 0.55 -6.12
C LEU A 145 -8.24 1.47 -7.12
N GLN A 146 -6.93 1.71 -6.98
CA GLN A 146 -6.14 2.54 -7.87
C GLN A 146 -6.06 1.95 -9.28
N TYR A 147 -5.91 0.62 -9.39
CA TYR A 147 -5.92 -0.07 -10.67
C TYR A 147 -7.30 -0.03 -11.33
N ALA A 148 -8.37 -0.31 -10.58
CA ALA A 148 -9.75 -0.23 -11.07
C ALA A 148 -10.12 1.19 -11.53
N LEU A 149 -9.67 2.22 -10.80
CA LEU A 149 -9.82 3.62 -11.18
C LEU A 149 -9.13 3.91 -12.52
N GLY A 150 -7.88 3.48 -12.69
CA GLY A 150 -7.14 3.69 -13.94
C GLY A 150 -7.82 3.06 -15.16
N LEU A 151 -8.32 1.81 -15.02
CA LEU A 151 -9.09 1.15 -16.09
C LEU A 151 -10.38 1.92 -16.43
N ALA A 152 -11.13 2.32 -15.41
CA ALA A 152 -12.40 3.01 -15.59
C ALA A 152 -12.21 4.41 -16.20
N GLN A 153 -11.15 5.13 -15.81
CA GLN A 153 -10.78 6.43 -16.39
C GLN A 153 -10.43 6.28 -17.87
N GLN A 154 -9.55 5.33 -18.21
CA GLN A 154 -9.16 5.10 -19.59
C GLN A 154 -10.37 4.78 -20.49
N GLU A 155 -11.27 3.90 -20.03
CA GLU A 155 -12.50 3.56 -20.76
C GLU A 155 -13.38 4.80 -20.97
N LEU A 156 -13.62 5.58 -19.92
CA LEU A 156 -14.50 6.74 -19.98
C LEU A 156 -13.91 7.92 -20.73
N GLU A 157 -12.60 8.13 -20.68
CA GLU A 157 -11.90 9.14 -21.47
C GLU A 157 -11.98 8.84 -22.97
N ASN A 158 -11.85 7.57 -23.36
CA ASN A 158 -12.07 7.15 -24.74
C ASN A 158 -13.51 7.43 -25.20
N LEU A 159 -14.48 7.22 -24.31
CA LEU A 159 -15.90 7.43 -24.61
C LEU A 159 -16.29 8.91 -24.62
N TYR A 160 -15.86 9.74 -23.67
CA TYR A 160 -16.45 11.08 -23.47
C TYR A 160 -15.41 12.22 -23.51
N GLY A 161 -14.12 11.90 -23.58
CA GLY A 161 -13.03 12.85 -23.39
C GLY A 161 -12.74 13.14 -21.91
N LEU A 162 -11.74 14.01 -21.68
CA LEU A 162 -11.27 14.34 -20.33
C LEU A 162 -12.30 15.24 -19.60
N PRO A 163 -12.62 15.00 -18.32
CA PRO A 163 -13.49 15.87 -17.54
C PRO A 163 -12.80 17.21 -17.25
N GLN A 164 -13.48 18.32 -17.54
CA GLN A 164 -12.91 19.67 -17.46
C GLN A 164 -13.86 20.64 -16.74
N HIS A 165 -13.31 21.73 -16.22
CA HIS A 165 -14.05 22.86 -15.67
C HIS A 165 -13.36 24.17 -16.05
N ARG A 166 -14.04 25.30 -15.88
CA ARG A 166 -13.42 26.62 -16.04
C ARG A 166 -12.90 27.11 -14.70
N ASP A 167 -11.62 27.45 -14.64
CA ASP A 167 -11.01 28.06 -13.46
C ASP A 167 -11.51 29.52 -13.27
N ALA A 168 -11.12 30.16 -12.17
CA ALA A 168 -11.49 31.55 -11.86
C ALA A 168 -11.02 32.57 -12.92
N ARG A 169 -10.09 32.19 -13.81
CA ARG A 169 -9.59 33.00 -14.93
C ARG A 169 -10.25 32.62 -16.27
N GLY A 170 -11.27 31.76 -16.24
CA GLY A 170 -12.02 31.28 -17.41
C GLY A 170 -11.30 30.22 -18.25
N ARG A 171 -10.12 29.74 -17.81
CA ARG A 171 -9.31 28.74 -18.53
C ARG A 171 -9.85 27.34 -18.27
N SER A 172 -9.76 26.45 -19.26
CA SER A 172 -10.10 25.04 -19.05
C SER A 172 -9.04 24.37 -18.19
N ALA A 173 -9.47 23.66 -17.16
CA ALA A 173 -8.63 22.88 -16.26
C ALA A 173 -9.26 21.51 -16.01
N ALA A 174 -8.44 20.47 -15.82
CA ALA A 174 -8.93 19.13 -15.56
C ALA A 174 -9.72 19.09 -14.24
N ALA A 175 -10.88 18.43 -14.25
CA ALA A 175 -11.55 18.03 -13.02
C ALA A 175 -10.97 16.69 -12.55
N VAL A 176 -10.67 16.58 -11.25
CA VAL A 176 -10.01 15.39 -10.68
C VAL A 176 -10.99 14.61 -9.79
N PHE A 177 -10.71 13.32 -9.60
CA PHE A 177 -11.52 12.38 -8.83
C PHE A 177 -10.73 11.79 -7.67
N CYS A 178 -11.40 11.49 -6.56
CA CYS A 178 -10.81 10.83 -5.40
C CYS A 178 -11.76 9.75 -4.86
N VAL A 179 -11.21 8.57 -4.62
CA VAL A 179 -11.83 7.51 -3.82
C VAL A 179 -11.37 7.71 -2.38
N VAL A 180 -12.31 8.07 -1.52
CA VAL A 180 -12.09 8.25 -0.07
C VAL A 180 -12.46 6.95 0.62
N ALA A 181 -11.50 6.34 1.32
CA ALA A 181 -11.76 5.22 2.20
C ALA A 181 -12.25 5.71 3.56
N LEU A 182 -13.27 5.03 4.08
CA LEU A 182 -13.86 5.25 5.39
C LEU A 182 -13.66 3.99 6.25
N GLY A 183 -14.11 4.04 7.51
CA GLY A 183 -14.16 2.86 8.37
C GLY A 183 -12.80 2.20 8.57
N LYS A 184 -12.75 0.88 8.48
CA LYS A 184 -11.52 0.07 8.69
C LYS A 184 -10.48 0.30 7.59
N LEU A 185 -10.89 0.45 6.33
CA LEU A 185 -9.94 0.77 5.25
C LEU A 185 -9.34 2.16 5.47
N GLY A 186 -10.20 3.10 5.90
CA GLY A 186 -9.82 4.46 6.23
C GLY A 186 -8.75 4.53 7.32
N SER A 187 -8.94 3.77 8.42
CA SER A 187 -7.96 3.66 9.50
C SER A 187 -6.83 2.66 9.24
N ARG A 188 -6.67 2.13 8.03
CA ARG A 188 -5.68 1.08 7.67
C ARG A 188 -5.71 -0.14 8.61
N GLU A 189 -6.91 -0.46 9.08
CA GLU A 189 -7.23 -1.54 10.02
C GLU A 189 -8.11 -2.60 9.34
N LEU A 190 -7.92 -2.84 8.03
CA LEU A 190 -8.73 -3.81 7.29
C LEU A 190 -8.51 -5.24 7.81
N ASN A 191 -9.57 -6.06 7.85
CA ASN A 191 -9.46 -7.51 8.05
C ASN A 191 -9.74 -8.29 6.76
N TYR A 192 -9.42 -9.58 6.79
CA TYR A 192 -9.63 -10.53 5.70
C TYR A 192 -11.02 -10.55 5.06
N ALA A 193 -12.10 -10.44 5.87
CA ALA A 193 -13.48 -10.46 5.37
C ALA A 193 -14.17 -9.08 5.41
N SER A 194 -13.42 -7.98 5.59
CA SER A 194 -14.03 -6.65 5.71
C SER A 194 -14.67 -6.17 4.40
N ASP A 195 -15.78 -5.46 4.53
CA ASP A 195 -16.26 -4.58 3.46
C ASP A 195 -15.31 -3.39 3.34
N ILE A 196 -15.31 -2.75 2.17
CA ILE A 196 -14.62 -1.48 1.96
C ILE A 196 -15.67 -0.35 1.88
N ASP A 197 -15.65 0.52 2.89
CA ASP A 197 -16.52 1.68 2.97
C ASP A 197 -15.93 2.82 2.13
N LEU A 198 -16.61 3.24 1.05
CA LEU A 198 -16.09 4.24 0.12
C LEU A 198 -17.01 5.46 -0.02
N LEU A 199 -16.39 6.61 -0.24
CA LEU A 199 -17.00 7.86 -0.67
C LEU A 199 -16.28 8.35 -1.94
N PHE A 200 -17.02 8.75 -2.96
CA PHE A 200 -16.45 9.25 -4.22
C PHE A 200 -16.61 10.77 -4.33
N LEU A 201 -15.49 11.47 -4.48
CA LEU A 201 -15.44 12.92 -4.62
C LEU A 201 -14.87 13.32 -5.98
N TYR A 202 -15.37 14.40 -6.55
CA TYR A 202 -14.73 15.08 -7.68
C TYR A 202 -14.60 16.57 -7.42
N SER A 203 -13.63 17.22 -8.06
CA SER A 203 -13.26 18.60 -7.71
C SER A 203 -14.30 19.65 -8.10
N HIS A 204 -14.83 19.60 -9.33
CA HIS A 204 -15.65 20.68 -9.90
C HIS A 204 -16.71 20.15 -10.87
N ASP A 205 -17.88 20.80 -10.86
CA ASP A 205 -18.85 20.71 -11.95
C ASP A 205 -18.27 21.29 -13.25
N GLY A 206 -18.83 20.88 -14.38
CA GLY A 206 -18.31 21.20 -15.71
C GLY A 206 -18.73 20.14 -16.72
N GLU A 207 -17.98 20.00 -17.81
CA GLU A 207 -18.25 19.06 -18.89
C GLU A 207 -16.96 18.38 -19.33
N THR A 208 -17.09 17.19 -19.90
CA THR A 208 -15.97 16.52 -20.58
C THR A 208 -15.62 17.24 -21.87
N SER A 209 -14.39 17.05 -22.35
CA SER A 209 -13.90 17.69 -23.58
C SER A 209 -14.70 17.30 -24.84
N GLY A 210 -15.49 16.22 -24.79
CA GLY A 210 -16.29 15.73 -25.91
C GLY A 210 -15.47 15.19 -27.08
N THR A 211 -14.16 14.97 -26.88
CA THR A 211 -13.23 14.44 -27.88
C THR A 211 -13.27 12.91 -27.99
N GLY A 212 -14.10 12.25 -27.17
CA GLY A 212 -14.28 10.80 -27.20
C GLY A 212 -15.24 10.33 -28.30
N GLU A 213 -15.47 9.02 -28.36
CA GLU A 213 -16.40 8.39 -29.31
C GLU A 213 -17.86 8.86 -29.14
N ARG A 214 -18.19 9.31 -27.94
CA ARG A 214 -19.45 9.94 -27.54
C ARG A 214 -19.16 11.41 -27.23
N GLY A 215 -20.14 12.27 -27.51
CA GLY A 215 -20.04 13.69 -27.27
C GLY A 215 -19.84 14.06 -25.78
N ALA A 216 -19.75 15.36 -25.51
CA ALA A 216 -19.55 15.85 -24.16
C ALA A 216 -20.71 15.45 -23.23
N VAL A 217 -20.36 15.13 -21.97
CA VAL A 217 -21.32 14.92 -20.88
C VAL A 217 -20.91 15.77 -19.69
N SER A 218 -21.84 16.03 -18.78
CA SER A 218 -21.52 16.75 -17.54
C SER A 218 -20.51 15.97 -16.68
N ASN A 219 -19.66 16.68 -15.92
CA ASN A 219 -18.76 16.06 -14.95
C ASN A 219 -19.53 15.23 -13.92
N ARG A 220 -20.72 15.70 -13.51
CA ARG A 220 -21.61 14.95 -12.61
C ARG A 220 -21.96 13.57 -13.19
N GLU A 221 -22.33 13.52 -14.47
CA GLU A 221 -22.63 12.26 -15.16
C GLU A 221 -21.36 11.41 -15.34
N TYR A 222 -20.26 12.00 -15.81
CA TYR A 222 -18.99 11.31 -16.03
C TYR A 222 -18.49 10.64 -14.74
N PHE A 223 -18.43 11.39 -13.63
CA PHE A 223 -17.91 10.88 -12.36
C PHE A 223 -18.87 9.89 -11.68
N ALA A 224 -20.18 10.00 -11.90
CA ALA A 224 -21.13 8.97 -11.47
C ALA A 224 -20.86 7.64 -12.22
N LYS A 225 -20.67 7.69 -13.54
CA LYS A 225 -20.28 6.52 -14.35
C LYS A 225 -18.90 5.97 -13.98
N LEU A 226 -17.97 6.84 -13.58
CA LEU A 226 -16.63 6.44 -13.13
C LEU A 226 -16.71 5.69 -11.80
N ALA A 227 -17.42 6.25 -10.83
CA ALA A 227 -17.67 5.63 -9.53
C ALA A 227 -18.36 4.27 -9.68
N GLU A 228 -19.35 4.17 -10.57
CA GLU A 228 -20.07 2.92 -10.86
C GLU A 228 -19.11 1.85 -11.42
N ARG A 229 -18.25 2.22 -12.37
CA ARG A 229 -17.26 1.29 -12.94
C ARG A 229 -16.25 0.81 -11.91
N VAL A 230 -15.75 1.69 -11.05
CA VAL A 230 -14.83 1.31 -9.96
C VAL A 230 -15.52 0.36 -9.00
N ALA A 231 -16.72 0.71 -8.53
CA ALA A 231 -17.51 -0.13 -7.63
C ALA A 231 -17.84 -1.49 -8.26
N ARG A 232 -18.13 -1.53 -9.56
CA ARG A 232 -18.40 -2.77 -10.30
C ARG A 232 -17.14 -3.63 -10.44
N THR A 233 -16.01 -3.06 -10.89
CA THR A 233 -14.76 -3.83 -11.05
C THR A 233 -14.32 -4.45 -9.73
N VAL A 234 -14.50 -3.76 -8.61
CA VAL A 234 -14.07 -4.25 -7.30
C VAL A 234 -15.11 -5.14 -6.62
N GLY A 235 -16.39 -4.80 -6.79
CA GLY A 235 -17.52 -5.35 -6.04
C GLY A 235 -18.38 -6.39 -6.75
N GLN A 236 -18.27 -6.52 -8.08
CA GLN A 236 -19.04 -7.50 -8.82
C GLN A 236 -18.50 -8.91 -8.58
N PRO A 237 -19.36 -9.88 -8.18
CA PRO A 237 -18.95 -11.28 -8.15
C PRO A 237 -18.59 -11.75 -9.55
N ALA A 238 -17.40 -12.30 -9.75
CA ALA A 238 -16.96 -12.83 -11.04
C ALA A 238 -16.08 -14.06 -10.85
N GLY A 239 -16.42 -15.16 -11.54
CA GLY A 239 -15.77 -16.46 -11.43
C GLY A 239 -15.75 -17.02 -10.00
N GLU A 240 -14.81 -16.53 -9.19
CA GLU A 240 -14.49 -16.95 -7.82
C GLU A 240 -14.96 -15.92 -6.75
N GLY A 241 -15.98 -15.13 -7.06
CA GLY A 241 -16.53 -14.08 -6.19
C GLY A 241 -15.93 -12.69 -6.42
N ALA A 242 -16.35 -11.71 -5.61
CA ALA A 242 -15.86 -10.33 -5.72
C ALA A 242 -14.48 -10.16 -5.06
N ALA A 243 -13.69 -9.17 -5.51
CA ALA A 243 -12.47 -8.81 -4.80
C ALA A 243 -12.79 -8.28 -3.41
N TYR A 244 -13.68 -7.30 -3.32
CA TYR A 244 -14.18 -6.78 -2.04
C TYR A 244 -15.68 -6.58 -2.11
N ARG A 245 -16.37 -6.63 -0.96
CA ARG A 245 -17.71 -6.09 -0.86
C ARG A 245 -17.60 -4.58 -0.66
N VAL A 246 -18.24 -3.81 -1.53
CA VAL A 246 -18.17 -2.34 -1.53
C VAL A 246 -19.39 -1.80 -0.82
N ASP A 247 -19.19 -1.01 0.24
CA ASP A 247 -20.26 -0.30 0.93
C ASP A 247 -20.20 1.20 0.62
N LEU A 248 -21.29 1.71 0.04
CA LEU A 248 -21.44 3.12 -0.36
C LEU A 248 -22.50 3.85 0.48
N ARG A 249 -23.02 3.23 1.55
CA ARG A 249 -24.12 3.79 2.35
C ARG A 249 -23.72 4.99 3.21
N LEU A 250 -22.42 5.20 3.42
CA LEU A 250 -21.88 6.30 4.23
C LEU A 250 -21.63 7.60 3.44
N ARG A 251 -21.99 7.63 2.16
CA ARG A 251 -21.92 8.85 1.33
C ARG A 251 -23.01 9.85 1.72
N PRO A 252 -22.86 11.14 1.38
CA PRO A 252 -23.92 12.15 1.60
C PRO A 252 -25.29 11.67 1.14
N HIS A 253 -26.31 11.85 1.98
CA HIS A 253 -27.69 11.38 1.76
C HIS A 253 -27.86 9.85 1.66
N GLY A 254 -26.84 9.07 2.01
CA GLY A 254 -26.91 7.61 2.09
C GLY A 254 -27.30 6.96 0.77
N ARG A 255 -28.26 6.02 0.81
CA ARG A 255 -28.71 5.27 -0.37
C ARG A 255 -29.37 6.14 -1.45
N ASP A 256 -30.02 7.23 -1.04
CA ASP A 256 -30.73 8.15 -1.93
C ASP A 256 -29.80 9.22 -2.53
N GLY A 257 -28.57 9.30 -2.03
CA GLY A 257 -27.56 10.23 -2.52
C GLY A 257 -26.91 9.81 -3.83
N ALA A 258 -26.40 10.79 -4.57
CA ALA A 258 -25.59 10.56 -5.77
C ALA A 258 -24.39 9.66 -5.45
N LEU A 259 -23.97 8.83 -6.41
CA LEU A 259 -22.86 7.91 -6.23
C LEU A 259 -21.52 8.64 -6.00
N SER A 260 -21.37 9.79 -6.67
CA SER A 260 -20.23 10.70 -6.54
C SER A 260 -20.71 12.13 -6.31
N THR A 261 -19.99 12.88 -5.47
CA THR A 261 -20.38 14.24 -5.07
C THR A 261 -19.27 15.23 -5.42
N SER A 262 -19.62 16.44 -5.86
CA SER A 262 -18.61 17.50 -6.08
C SER A 262 -18.06 17.96 -4.73
N LEU A 263 -16.84 18.48 -4.70
CA LEU A 263 -16.23 18.99 -3.47
C LEU A 263 -17.11 20.06 -2.83
N ALA A 264 -17.64 20.99 -3.62
CA ALA A 264 -18.52 22.05 -3.15
C ALA A 264 -19.78 21.49 -2.47
N GLU A 265 -20.42 20.50 -3.09
CA GLU A 265 -21.62 19.86 -2.53
C GLU A 265 -21.31 19.06 -1.26
N ALA A 266 -20.20 18.32 -1.24
CA ALA A 266 -19.77 17.56 -0.06
C ALA A 266 -19.46 18.49 1.12
N LEU A 267 -18.72 19.59 0.90
CA LEU A 267 -18.41 20.57 1.94
C LEU A 267 -19.68 21.20 2.52
N ARG A 268 -20.63 21.59 1.66
CA ARG A 268 -21.92 22.11 2.09
C ARG A 268 -22.67 21.10 2.96
N TYR A 269 -22.81 19.86 2.48
CA TYR A 269 -23.49 18.79 3.21
C TYR A 269 -22.90 18.55 4.59
N TYR A 270 -21.58 18.34 4.68
CA TYR A 270 -20.96 18.01 5.96
C TYR A 270 -20.93 19.19 6.93
N ARG A 271 -20.88 20.44 6.45
CA ARG A 271 -20.93 21.63 7.31
C ARG A 271 -22.32 21.88 7.87
N GLU A 272 -23.35 21.74 7.04
CA GLU A 272 -24.70 22.23 7.34
C GLU A 272 -25.68 21.13 7.77
N THR A 273 -25.58 19.94 7.17
CA THR A 273 -26.64 18.91 7.25
C THR A 273 -26.20 17.64 7.97
N ALA A 274 -24.94 17.24 7.86
CA ALA A 274 -24.47 15.95 8.37
C ALA A 274 -24.70 15.76 9.88
N GLN A 275 -25.16 14.56 10.24
CA GLN A 275 -25.39 14.15 11.61
C GLN A 275 -24.07 13.87 12.35
N ALA A 276 -24.11 13.89 13.68
CA ALA A 276 -22.91 13.68 14.51
C ALA A 276 -22.19 12.35 14.21
N TRP A 277 -22.94 11.27 13.94
CA TRP A 277 -22.35 9.97 13.61
C TRP A 277 -21.67 9.97 12.22
N GLU A 278 -22.15 10.75 11.26
CA GLU A 278 -21.53 10.88 9.93
C GLU A 278 -20.20 11.62 10.03
N LEU A 279 -20.13 12.65 10.88
CA LEU A 279 -18.90 13.37 11.18
C LEU A 279 -17.90 12.48 11.93
N GLN A 280 -18.37 11.62 12.84
CA GLN A 280 -17.54 10.64 13.53
C GLN A 280 -16.90 9.64 12.56
N VAL A 281 -17.61 9.25 11.48
CA VAL A 281 -17.03 8.39 10.42
C VAL A 281 -15.82 9.06 9.76
N LEU A 282 -15.84 10.39 9.58
CA LEU A 282 -14.76 11.13 8.95
C LEU A 282 -13.46 11.17 9.76
N ILE A 283 -13.47 10.84 11.06
CA ILE A 283 -12.26 10.70 11.88
C ILE A 283 -11.29 9.69 11.25
N ARG A 284 -11.83 8.65 10.61
CA ARG A 284 -11.05 7.58 9.98
C ARG A 284 -10.88 7.79 8.47
N ALA A 285 -11.42 8.84 7.87
CA ALA A 285 -11.38 8.99 6.42
C ALA A 285 -9.94 9.21 5.93
N ARG A 286 -9.61 8.71 4.74
CA ARG A 286 -8.37 9.06 4.00
C ARG A 286 -8.56 8.88 2.49
N ALA A 287 -7.66 9.45 1.70
CA ALA A 287 -7.54 9.08 0.30
C ALA A 287 -7.07 7.62 0.16
N ALA A 288 -7.74 6.84 -0.69
CA ALA A 288 -7.35 5.48 -1.04
C ALA A 288 -6.89 5.35 -2.50
N ALA A 289 -7.53 6.08 -3.42
CA ALA A 289 -7.13 6.13 -4.83
C ALA A 289 -7.49 7.48 -5.46
N GLY A 290 -6.77 7.87 -6.51
CA GLY A 290 -6.99 9.12 -7.23
C GLY A 290 -6.29 10.32 -6.58
N SER A 291 -6.95 11.48 -6.58
CA SER A 291 -6.34 12.75 -6.16
C SER A 291 -6.30 12.90 -4.63
N ALA A 292 -5.15 12.61 -4.02
CA ALA A 292 -4.91 12.89 -2.60
C ALA A 292 -5.05 14.38 -2.25
N ALA A 293 -4.72 15.28 -3.19
CA ALA A 293 -4.89 16.72 -3.00
C ALA A 293 -6.36 17.13 -2.85
N LEU A 294 -7.27 16.49 -3.62
CA LEU A 294 -8.72 16.72 -3.50
C LEU A 294 -9.24 16.26 -2.12
N TYR A 295 -8.79 15.11 -1.63
CA TYR A 295 -9.13 14.67 -0.28
C TYR A 295 -8.58 15.62 0.79
N ALA A 296 -7.35 16.11 0.65
CA ALA A 296 -6.76 17.06 1.60
C ALA A 296 -7.62 18.34 1.70
N GLU A 297 -8.07 18.87 0.57
CA GLU A 297 -8.97 20.03 0.52
C GLU A 297 -10.32 19.74 1.19
N PHE A 298 -10.90 18.56 0.93
CA PHE A 298 -12.12 18.10 1.60
C PHE A 298 -11.92 17.99 3.13
N ALA A 299 -10.86 17.30 3.57
CA ALA A 299 -10.56 17.05 4.96
C ALA A 299 -10.32 18.35 5.73
N ASP A 300 -9.55 19.28 5.16
CA ASP A 300 -9.35 20.63 5.68
C ASP A 300 -10.70 21.36 5.80
N GLY A 301 -11.53 21.28 4.77
CA GLY A 301 -12.81 21.98 4.69
C GLY A 301 -13.87 21.50 5.69
N VAL A 302 -13.81 20.24 6.15
CA VAL A 302 -14.73 19.68 7.15
C VAL A 302 -14.12 19.58 8.55
N ARG A 303 -12.81 19.78 8.71
CA ARG A 303 -12.08 19.58 9.98
C ARG A 303 -12.72 20.27 11.18
N ALA A 304 -13.04 21.57 11.04
CA ALA A 304 -13.63 22.36 12.13
C ALA A 304 -15.03 21.87 12.54
N ARG A 305 -15.72 21.16 11.64
CA ARG A 305 -17.04 20.59 11.91
C ARG A 305 -16.96 19.20 12.57
N VAL A 306 -15.94 18.42 12.23
CA VAL A 306 -15.62 17.12 12.85
C VAL A 306 -15.06 17.34 14.26
N TYR A 307 -14.04 18.18 14.39
CA TYR A 307 -13.35 18.48 15.64
C TYR A 307 -13.75 19.86 16.15
N ARG A 308 -14.93 19.94 16.76
CA ARG A 308 -15.47 21.22 17.24
C ARG A 308 -14.78 21.68 18.52
N THR A 309 -14.51 22.98 18.63
CA THR A 309 -13.95 23.59 19.85
C THR A 309 -14.98 23.80 20.96
N ASP A 310 -16.27 23.78 20.64
CA ASP A 310 -17.38 23.92 21.57
C ASP A 310 -18.01 22.57 21.98
N GLU A 311 -17.45 21.45 21.53
CA GLU A 311 -17.87 20.12 21.97
C GLU A 311 -17.50 19.91 23.44
N THR A 312 -18.46 19.45 24.24
CA THR A 312 -18.21 19.03 25.62
C THR A 312 -17.93 17.52 25.64
N VAL A 313 -17.12 17.09 26.61
CA VAL A 313 -16.86 15.66 26.86
C VAL A 313 -18.17 14.89 27.03
N ALA A 314 -19.13 15.45 27.79
CA ALA A 314 -20.44 14.83 28.00
C ALA A 314 -21.23 14.63 26.70
N ARG A 315 -21.27 15.64 25.81
CA ARG A 315 -22.02 15.54 24.55
C ARG A 315 -21.36 14.58 23.55
N ALA A 316 -20.04 14.62 23.41
CA ALA A 316 -19.29 13.67 22.59
C ALA A 316 -19.51 12.22 23.07
N LEU A 317 -19.42 11.99 24.38
CA LEU A 317 -19.68 10.68 24.97
C LEU A 317 -21.15 10.25 24.80
N ALA A 318 -22.10 11.17 24.93
CA ALA A 318 -23.53 10.88 24.74
C ALA A 318 -23.84 10.46 23.30
N HIS A 319 -23.30 11.15 22.29
CA HIS A 319 -23.48 10.78 20.88
C HIS A 319 -22.96 9.36 20.58
N VAL A 320 -21.75 9.05 21.04
CA VAL A 320 -21.14 7.73 20.85
C VAL A 320 -21.92 6.65 21.62
N ARG A 321 -22.39 6.96 22.83
CA ARG A 321 -23.23 6.06 23.63
C ARG A 321 -24.58 5.76 22.97
N LEU A 322 -25.25 6.76 22.40
CA LEU A 322 -26.51 6.56 21.68
C LEU A 322 -26.30 5.70 20.43
N ALA A 323 -25.21 5.94 19.68
CA ALA A 323 -24.83 5.09 18.55
C ALA A 323 -24.63 3.63 19.00
N LYS A 324 -23.97 3.42 20.15
CA LYS A 324 -23.83 2.09 20.75
C LYS A 324 -25.17 1.46 21.11
N GLN A 325 -26.05 2.18 21.80
CA GLN A 325 -27.36 1.64 22.21
C GLN A 325 -28.21 1.22 21.01
N LYS A 326 -28.12 1.95 19.89
CA LYS A 326 -28.79 1.59 18.64
C LYS A 326 -28.26 0.27 18.08
N ILE A 327 -26.93 0.11 18.06
CA ILE A 327 -26.25 -1.13 17.66
C ILE A 327 -26.66 -2.28 18.59
N ASP A 328 -26.56 -2.10 19.91
CA ASP A 328 -26.90 -3.12 20.92
C ASP A 328 -28.37 -3.59 20.79
N ARG A 329 -29.30 -2.69 20.43
CA ARG A 329 -30.71 -3.05 20.18
C ARG A 329 -30.91 -3.85 18.89
N GLN A 330 -30.16 -3.53 17.84
CA GLN A 330 -30.22 -4.24 16.56
C GLN A 330 -29.63 -5.67 16.66
N HIS A 331 -28.64 -5.87 17.52
CA HIS A 331 -27.97 -7.16 17.71
C HIS A 331 -28.52 -7.99 18.87
N ARG A 332 -29.62 -7.56 19.50
CA ARG A 332 -30.25 -8.30 20.60
C ARG A 332 -30.95 -9.59 20.17
N VAL A 333 -31.04 -9.84 18.85
CA VAL A 333 -31.82 -10.92 18.24
C VAL A 333 -30.95 -12.06 17.67
N GLU A 334 -29.62 -11.89 17.56
CA GLU A 334 -28.72 -12.87 16.94
C GLU A 334 -27.85 -13.64 17.95
N SER A 335 -28.31 -14.86 18.28
CA SER A 335 -27.56 -16.13 18.43
C SER A 335 -26.44 -16.28 19.48
N GLY A 336 -26.35 -17.50 20.06
CA GLY A 336 -25.40 -17.90 21.11
C GLY A 336 -23.90 -17.66 20.79
N GLY A 337 -23.11 -17.44 21.83
CA GLY A 337 -21.67 -17.16 21.77
C GLY A 337 -21.31 -15.68 21.99
N PHE A 338 -20.01 -15.41 22.22
CA PHE A 338 -19.52 -14.04 22.44
C PHE A 338 -19.15 -13.37 21.10
N ASN A 339 -19.77 -12.23 20.78
CA ASN A 339 -19.41 -11.43 19.61
C ASN A 339 -18.20 -10.54 19.92
N VAL A 340 -17.04 -10.81 19.30
CA VAL A 340 -15.78 -10.11 19.61
C VAL A 340 -15.78 -8.62 19.23
N LYS A 341 -16.62 -8.24 18.27
CA LYS A 341 -16.72 -6.86 17.79
C LYS A 341 -17.71 -6.05 18.60
N LEU A 342 -18.92 -6.58 18.79
CA LEU A 342 -20.09 -5.87 19.31
C LEU A 342 -20.42 -6.23 20.77
N GLY A 343 -19.89 -7.35 21.26
CA GLY A 343 -20.07 -7.78 22.64
C GLY A 343 -19.54 -6.75 23.64
N ARG A 344 -20.04 -6.83 24.87
CA ARG A 344 -19.53 -6.01 25.98
C ARG A 344 -18.04 -6.28 26.20
N GLY A 345 -17.23 -5.24 26.28
CA GLY A 345 -15.76 -5.36 26.30
C GLY A 345 -15.14 -5.72 24.94
N GLY A 346 -15.90 -5.70 23.85
CA GLY A 346 -15.43 -6.01 22.50
C GLY A 346 -14.70 -4.83 21.82
N ILE A 347 -14.24 -5.08 20.60
CA ILE A 347 -13.44 -4.13 19.80
C ILE A 347 -14.13 -2.77 19.70
N ARG A 348 -15.46 -2.75 19.47
CA ARG A 348 -16.22 -1.52 19.27
C ARG A 348 -16.20 -0.58 20.48
N GLU A 349 -16.15 -1.12 21.71
CA GLU A 349 -16.02 -0.30 22.91
C GLU A 349 -14.66 0.43 22.96
N ILE A 350 -13.58 -0.23 22.51
CA ILE A 350 -12.24 0.39 22.41
C ILE A 350 -12.25 1.53 21.39
N GLU A 351 -12.82 1.28 20.19
CA GLU A 351 -12.96 2.31 19.15
C GLU A 351 -13.76 3.51 19.63
N PHE A 352 -14.84 3.26 20.39
CA PHE A 352 -15.69 4.30 20.96
C PHE A 352 -15.01 5.11 22.04
N ILE A 353 -14.18 4.51 22.90
CA ILE A 353 -13.35 5.26 23.85
C ILE A 353 -12.44 6.22 23.09
N ALA A 354 -11.70 5.70 22.09
CA ALA A 354 -10.77 6.51 21.32
C ALA A 354 -11.48 7.67 20.61
N GLN A 355 -12.51 7.37 19.82
CA GLN A 355 -13.23 8.36 19.02
C GLN A 355 -13.97 9.39 19.88
N ALA A 356 -14.57 8.99 20.99
CA ALA A 356 -15.27 9.95 21.85
C ALA A 356 -14.31 10.97 22.47
N LEU A 357 -13.12 10.52 22.91
CA LEU A 357 -12.11 11.43 23.46
C LEU A 357 -11.48 12.30 22.36
N GLN A 358 -11.30 11.77 21.15
CA GLN A 358 -10.87 12.56 20.00
C GLN A 358 -11.88 13.65 19.63
N LEU A 359 -13.18 13.35 19.64
CA LEU A 359 -14.23 14.35 19.39
C LEU A 359 -14.29 15.40 20.50
N ALA A 360 -14.16 14.98 21.77
CA ALA A 360 -14.25 15.86 22.92
C ALA A 360 -13.07 16.85 23.03
N HIS A 361 -11.86 16.42 22.63
CA HIS A 361 -10.63 17.18 22.85
C HIS A 361 -9.96 17.65 21.55
N GLY A 362 -10.19 16.98 20.43
CA GLY A 362 -9.49 17.21 19.17
C GLY A 362 -9.73 18.58 18.55
N GLY A 363 -10.83 19.28 18.90
CA GLY A 363 -11.03 20.65 18.44
C GLY A 363 -9.99 21.64 18.97
N ARG A 364 -9.41 21.36 20.15
CA ARG A 364 -8.38 22.19 20.79
C ARG A 364 -6.97 21.64 20.62
N ASP A 365 -6.86 20.36 20.23
CA ASP A 365 -5.58 19.67 20.13
C ASP A 365 -5.50 18.79 18.86
N PRO A 366 -4.91 19.31 17.77
CA PRO A 366 -4.70 18.57 16.54
C PRO A 366 -3.85 17.30 16.70
N TRP A 367 -3.06 17.18 17.78
CA TRP A 367 -2.32 15.96 18.10
C TRP A 367 -3.24 14.74 18.13
N LEU A 368 -4.50 14.91 18.52
CA LEU A 368 -5.47 13.82 18.64
C LEU A 368 -6.08 13.38 17.30
N HIS A 369 -5.74 14.00 16.16
CA HIS A 369 -6.32 13.67 14.84
C HIS A 369 -5.65 12.45 14.19
N ALA A 370 -5.58 11.33 14.91
CA ALA A 370 -5.10 10.05 14.38
C ALA A 370 -6.26 9.15 13.93
N PRO A 371 -6.23 8.57 12.72
CA PRO A 371 -7.30 7.66 12.29
C PRO A 371 -7.13 6.25 12.90
N HIS A 372 -5.89 5.83 13.19
CA HIS A 372 -5.56 4.50 13.72
C HIS A 372 -5.91 4.39 15.21
N THR A 373 -6.56 3.31 15.60
CA THR A 373 -7.04 3.08 16.97
C THR A 373 -5.88 2.98 17.96
N LEU A 374 -4.87 2.16 17.68
CA LEU A 374 -3.71 1.99 18.57
C LEU A 374 -2.90 3.29 18.72
N ILE A 375 -2.70 4.04 17.62
CA ILE A 375 -2.03 5.35 17.67
C ILE A 375 -2.87 6.35 18.47
N SER A 376 -4.19 6.32 18.30
CA SER A 376 -5.11 7.17 19.07
C SER A 376 -5.01 6.88 20.57
N LEU A 377 -4.97 5.61 20.98
CA LEU A 377 -4.78 5.25 22.39
C LEU A 377 -3.46 5.80 22.95
N GLY A 378 -2.36 5.70 22.19
CA GLY A 378 -1.08 6.31 22.56
C GLY A 378 -1.18 7.82 22.75
N ARG A 379 -1.72 8.52 21.75
CA ARG A 379 -1.88 9.99 21.78
C ARG A 379 -2.81 10.47 22.90
N LEU A 380 -3.83 9.68 23.25
CA LEU A 380 -4.72 9.97 24.37
C LEU A 380 -4.00 9.84 25.72
N ALA A 381 -3.11 8.84 25.85
CA ALA A 381 -2.29 8.66 27.04
C ALA A 381 -1.25 9.77 27.20
N ASP A 382 -0.61 10.21 26.12
CA ASP A 382 0.33 11.35 26.10
C ASP A 382 -0.31 12.65 26.65
N ARG A 383 -1.62 12.79 26.48
CA ARG A 383 -2.42 13.93 26.98
C ARG A 383 -3.08 13.68 28.32
N GLY A 384 -2.85 12.52 28.95
CA GLY A 384 -3.44 12.15 30.23
C GLY A 384 -4.96 11.95 30.20
N LEU A 385 -5.55 11.77 29.02
CA LEU A 385 -7.00 11.53 28.84
C LEU A 385 -7.37 10.07 29.18
N ILE A 386 -6.40 9.18 29.05
CA ILE A 386 -6.39 7.83 29.64
C ILE A 386 -5.06 7.64 30.38
N THR A 387 -5.02 6.73 31.34
CA THR A 387 -3.76 6.39 32.01
C THR A 387 -2.88 5.51 31.13
N GLU A 388 -1.58 5.48 31.42
CA GLU A 388 -0.64 4.58 30.72
C GLU A 388 -0.99 3.11 30.92
N HIS A 389 -1.54 2.76 32.08
CA HIS A 389 -2.05 1.41 32.35
C HIS A 389 -3.23 1.07 31.44
N GLU A 390 -4.20 1.99 31.30
CA GLU A 390 -5.33 1.80 30.39
C GLU A 390 -4.90 1.75 28.92
N ARG A 391 -3.87 2.51 28.53
CA ARG A 391 -3.29 2.42 27.19
C ARG A 391 -2.82 0.99 26.91
N THR A 392 -2.04 0.41 27.81
CA THR A 392 -1.57 -0.98 27.69
C THR A 392 -2.74 -1.96 27.69
N ASP A 393 -3.64 -1.87 28.65
CA ASP A 393 -4.81 -2.75 28.77
C ASP A 393 -5.69 -2.75 27.52
N LEU A 394 -6.00 -1.56 26.99
CA LEU A 394 -6.81 -1.41 25.77
C LEU A 394 -6.05 -1.85 24.52
N SER A 395 -4.74 -1.61 24.44
CA SER A 395 -3.92 -2.05 23.31
C SER A 395 -3.82 -3.57 23.27
N ASP A 396 -3.55 -4.22 24.40
CA ASP A 396 -3.45 -5.67 24.51
C ASP A 396 -4.80 -6.34 24.21
N ALA A 397 -5.89 -5.77 24.73
CA ALA A 397 -7.24 -6.24 24.42
C ALA A 397 -7.57 -6.06 22.93
N TYR A 398 -7.21 -4.92 22.32
CA TYR A 398 -7.42 -4.69 20.90
C TYR A 398 -6.64 -5.70 20.05
N LEU A 399 -5.34 -5.89 20.32
CA LEU A 399 -4.51 -6.87 19.61
C LEU A 399 -5.11 -8.28 19.73
N PHE A 400 -5.45 -8.71 20.94
CA PHE A 400 -6.03 -10.04 21.18
C PHE A 400 -7.38 -10.24 20.45
N LEU A 401 -8.33 -9.32 20.62
CA LEU A 401 -9.66 -9.43 20.05
C LEU A 401 -9.64 -9.36 18.52
N ARG A 402 -8.71 -8.60 17.95
CA ARG A 402 -8.54 -8.47 16.50
C ARG A 402 -7.86 -9.68 15.89
N THR A 403 -6.85 -10.26 16.56
CA THR A 403 -6.30 -11.55 16.15
C THR A 403 -7.38 -12.63 16.21
N LEU A 404 -8.22 -12.65 17.26
CA LEU A 404 -9.34 -13.57 17.34
C LEU A 404 -10.38 -13.34 16.23
N GLU A 405 -10.74 -12.09 15.94
CA GLU A 405 -11.60 -11.73 14.81
C GLU A 405 -11.01 -12.24 13.49
N HIS A 406 -9.69 -12.11 13.29
CA HIS A 406 -9.02 -12.68 12.11
C HIS A 406 -9.19 -14.20 12.06
N ARG A 407 -8.88 -14.93 13.14
CA ARG A 407 -9.01 -16.40 13.14
C ARG A 407 -10.43 -16.90 12.84
N LEU A 408 -11.45 -16.19 13.34
CA LEU A 408 -12.85 -16.50 13.03
C LEU A 408 -13.20 -16.25 11.56
N GLN A 409 -12.69 -15.16 10.97
CA GLN A 409 -12.95 -14.82 9.56
C GLN A 409 -12.17 -15.70 8.59
N MET A 410 -10.96 -16.11 8.96
CA MET A 410 -10.04 -16.90 8.12
C MET A 410 -10.57 -18.29 7.81
N GLU A 411 -11.39 -18.88 8.68
CA GLU A 411 -11.88 -20.26 8.54
C GLU A 411 -12.63 -20.47 7.21
N HIS A 412 -13.61 -19.60 6.92
CA HIS A 412 -14.45 -19.70 5.72
C HIS A 412 -14.42 -18.44 4.84
N GLY A 413 -13.60 -17.44 5.18
CA GLY A 413 -13.59 -16.14 4.49
C GLY A 413 -14.85 -15.31 4.69
N LEU A 414 -15.59 -15.57 5.77
CA LEU A 414 -16.88 -14.94 6.09
C LEU A 414 -16.73 -13.84 7.15
N GLN A 415 -17.70 -12.93 7.24
CA GLN A 415 -17.78 -11.89 8.29
C GLN A 415 -18.25 -12.45 9.65
N THR A 416 -17.59 -13.51 10.11
CA THR A 416 -17.91 -14.11 11.40
C THR A 416 -17.24 -13.32 12.52
N HIS A 417 -18.03 -12.92 13.52
CA HIS A 417 -17.57 -12.21 14.71
C HIS A 417 -17.86 -12.96 16.01
N THR A 418 -18.58 -14.07 15.94
CA THR A 418 -19.05 -14.81 17.11
C THR A 418 -18.13 -15.98 17.40
N VAL A 419 -17.66 -16.07 18.64
CA VAL A 419 -16.91 -17.23 19.13
C VAL A 419 -17.88 -18.42 19.23
N PRO A 420 -17.56 -19.59 18.65
CA PRO A 420 -18.43 -20.77 18.73
C PRO A 420 -18.73 -21.18 20.18
N GLU A 421 -19.95 -21.63 20.43
CA GLU A 421 -20.32 -22.28 21.70
C GLU A 421 -19.90 -23.75 21.73
N ASP A 422 -19.92 -24.41 20.56
CA ASP A 422 -19.45 -25.78 20.43
C ASP A 422 -18.00 -25.93 20.93
N GLN A 423 -17.81 -26.83 21.89
CA GLN A 423 -16.55 -26.98 22.62
C GLN A 423 -15.40 -27.40 21.69
N GLN A 424 -15.67 -28.25 20.70
CA GLN A 424 -14.65 -28.74 19.77
C GLN A 424 -14.17 -27.63 18.83
N ARG A 425 -15.10 -26.88 18.22
CA ARG A 425 -14.79 -25.71 17.38
C ARG A 425 -14.12 -24.61 18.18
N ARG A 426 -14.55 -24.36 19.41
CA ARG A 426 -13.91 -23.38 20.30
C ARG A 426 -12.49 -23.78 20.68
N ALA A 427 -12.25 -25.07 20.96
CA ALA A 427 -10.91 -25.60 21.20
C ALA A 427 -10.02 -25.47 19.95
N LEU A 428 -10.58 -25.65 18.75
CA LEU A 428 -9.85 -25.39 17.50
C LEU A 428 -9.46 -23.92 17.36
N VAL A 429 -10.37 -22.99 17.67
CA VAL A 429 -10.05 -21.55 17.71
C VAL A 429 -8.94 -21.25 18.72
N ALA A 430 -8.97 -21.85 19.91
CA ALA A 430 -7.92 -21.72 20.92
C ALA A 430 -6.55 -22.18 20.36
N ARG A 431 -6.50 -23.33 19.68
CA ARG A 431 -5.27 -23.80 19.01
C ARG A 431 -4.81 -22.87 17.90
N ARG A 432 -5.72 -22.30 17.10
CA ARG A 432 -5.39 -21.30 16.06
C ARG A 432 -4.91 -19.97 16.63
N MET A 433 -5.25 -19.64 17.88
CA MET A 433 -4.67 -18.56 18.68
C MET A 433 -3.30 -18.92 19.29
N SER A 434 -2.78 -20.11 18.95
CA SER A 434 -1.54 -20.72 19.46
C SER A 434 -1.55 -21.01 20.96
N LEU A 435 -2.72 -21.35 21.51
CA LEU A 435 -2.84 -21.94 22.83
C LEU A 435 -2.81 -23.46 22.66
N THR A 436 -1.81 -24.11 23.26
CA THR A 436 -1.56 -25.55 23.11
C THR A 436 -1.62 -26.27 24.47
N GLY A 437 -1.83 -27.58 24.45
CA GLY A 437 -1.91 -28.42 25.66
C GLY A 437 -3.34 -28.69 26.12
N ALA A 438 -3.48 -29.51 27.16
CA ALA A 438 -4.78 -29.97 27.68
C ALA A 438 -5.68 -28.80 28.16
N ASP A 439 -5.07 -27.75 28.70
CA ASP A 439 -5.78 -26.59 29.25
C ASP A 439 -5.97 -25.44 28.24
N ALA A 440 -5.67 -25.66 26.95
CA ALA A 440 -5.70 -24.60 25.94
C ALA A 440 -7.06 -23.88 25.85
N LEU A 441 -8.15 -24.63 25.94
CA LEU A 441 -9.51 -24.06 25.92
C LEU A 441 -9.78 -23.21 27.17
N ALA A 442 -9.42 -23.70 28.35
CA ALA A 442 -9.59 -22.97 29.60
C ALA A 442 -8.76 -21.68 29.61
N ALA A 443 -7.51 -21.74 29.13
CA ALA A 443 -6.64 -20.58 28.97
C ALA A 443 -7.22 -19.56 27.98
N PHE A 444 -7.79 -20.02 26.86
CA PHE A 444 -8.46 -19.15 25.88
C PHE A 444 -9.63 -18.40 26.50
N ASP A 445 -10.52 -19.12 27.19
CA ASP A 445 -11.71 -18.51 27.80
C ASP A 445 -11.33 -17.55 28.94
N ALA A 446 -10.30 -17.89 29.74
CA ALA A 446 -9.76 -16.99 30.76
C ALA A 446 -9.17 -15.72 30.13
N ALA A 447 -8.39 -15.85 29.06
CA ALA A 447 -7.83 -14.70 28.34
C ALA A 447 -8.93 -13.81 27.74
N LEU A 448 -9.94 -14.40 27.08
CA LEU A 448 -11.07 -13.68 26.51
C LEU A 448 -11.86 -12.92 27.59
N ARG A 449 -12.19 -13.56 28.72
CA ARG A 449 -12.84 -12.89 29.86
C ARG A 449 -11.98 -11.78 30.45
N GLY A 450 -10.68 -12.00 30.63
CA GLY A 450 -9.75 -11.02 31.16
C GLY A 450 -9.65 -9.76 30.29
N GLN A 451 -9.49 -9.94 28.97
CA GLN A 451 -9.42 -8.81 28.03
C GLN A 451 -10.72 -8.02 27.98
N THR A 452 -11.86 -8.71 27.88
CA THR A 452 -13.17 -8.05 27.81
C THR A 452 -13.52 -7.31 29.11
N ALA A 453 -13.13 -7.85 30.28
CA ALA A 453 -13.28 -7.17 31.56
C ALA A 453 -12.47 -5.86 31.65
N ARG A 454 -11.21 -5.87 31.18
CA ARG A 454 -10.36 -4.65 31.13
C ARG A 454 -10.97 -3.57 30.25
N VAL A 455 -11.39 -3.91 29.03
CA VAL A 455 -12.08 -2.97 28.13
C VAL A 455 -13.33 -2.41 28.79
N ARG A 456 -14.11 -3.29 29.44
CA ARG A 456 -15.34 -2.89 30.10
C ARG A 456 -15.11 -1.91 31.25
N ALA A 457 -14.06 -2.12 32.06
CA ALA A 457 -13.69 -1.23 33.15
C ALA A 457 -13.32 0.17 32.62
N ALA A 458 -12.46 0.24 31.59
CA ALA A 458 -12.10 1.50 30.94
C ALA A 458 -13.33 2.20 30.33
N PHE A 459 -14.19 1.45 29.64
CA PHE A 459 -15.44 1.98 29.07
C PHE A 459 -16.35 2.55 30.16
N GLN A 460 -16.51 1.84 31.28
CA GLN A 460 -17.33 2.32 32.41
C GLN A 460 -16.74 3.55 33.07
N ARG A 461 -15.41 3.67 33.20
CA ARG A 461 -14.80 4.90 33.73
C ARG A 461 -15.09 6.10 32.82
N VAL A 462 -14.79 5.96 31.53
CA VAL A 462 -14.90 7.05 30.54
C VAL A 462 -16.35 7.49 30.37
N PHE A 463 -17.29 6.54 30.24
CA PHE A 463 -18.70 6.85 29.97
C PHE A 463 -19.55 6.94 31.25
N GLY A 464 -19.16 6.31 32.36
CA GLY A 464 -19.95 6.26 33.60
C GLY A 464 -19.95 7.57 34.38
N GLN A 465 -18.89 8.36 34.33
CA GLN A 465 -18.83 9.68 34.99
C GLN A 465 -19.77 10.71 34.36
N ALA A 466 -20.16 10.54 33.09
CA ALA A 466 -21.11 11.44 32.41
C ALA A 466 -22.55 11.30 32.90
N ALA A 467 -22.91 10.24 33.64
CA ALA A 467 -24.26 10.03 34.17
C ALA A 467 -24.51 10.77 35.49
N GLY A 468 -23.47 11.31 36.15
CA GLY A 468 -23.59 11.94 37.47
C GLY A 468 -23.85 13.46 37.45
N VAL A 469 -24.04 14.08 36.28
CA VAL A 469 -24.09 15.54 36.13
C VAL A 469 -25.48 16.08 35.72
N GLU A 470 -26.45 15.22 35.40
CA GLU A 470 -27.80 15.66 34.97
C GLU A 470 -28.90 15.55 36.04
N ASP A 471 -28.62 15.06 37.25
CA ASP A 471 -29.67 14.79 38.26
C ASP A 471 -29.72 15.81 39.43
N SER A 472 -29.18 17.01 39.25
CA SER A 472 -29.25 18.08 40.26
C SER A 472 -29.73 19.41 39.70
N SER A 473 -30.86 19.42 38.99
CA SER A 473 -31.69 20.63 38.93
C SER A 473 -33.12 20.32 38.50
N THR A 474 -34.06 20.70 39.38
CA THR A 474 -35.47 21.01 39.15
C THR A 474 -36.51 19.90 39.38
N THR A 475 -36.72 19.56 40.65
CA THR A 475 -38.06 19.22 41.17
C THR A 475 -38.84 20.50 41.48
N ALA A 476 -39.86 20.81 40.69
CA ALA A 476 -41.03 21.58 41.14
C ALA A 476 -42.28 21.14 40.36
N PRO A 477 -43.45 21.00 41.01
CA PRO A 477 -44.55 20.18 40.51
C PRO A 477 -45.53 20.99 39.66
N ARG A 478 -46.08 20.38 38.60
CA ARG A 478 -47.22 20.94 37.85
C ARG A 478 -48.48 20.10 38.07
N THR A 479 -49.47 20.79 38.63
CA THR A 479 -50.86 20.39 38.85
C THR A 479 -51.66 20.30 37.55
N SER A 480 -52.74 19.51 37.62
CA SER A 480 -53.62 19.02 36.56
C SER A 480 -54.73 19.98 36.07
N ALA A 481 -55.30 19.61 34.92
CA ALA A 481 -56.67 19.83 34.40
C ALA A 481 -56.92 21.11 33.55
N ALA A 482 -57.84 21.19 32.58
CA ALA A 482 -58.54 20.26 31.66
C ALA A 482 -59.51 21.13 30.81
N SER A 483 -59.80 20.71 29.56
CA SER A 483 -61.01 21.02 28.74
C SER A 483 -61.15 22.45 28.15
N ALA A 484 -61.86 22.73 27.04
CA ALA A 484 -62.42 21.97 25.91
C ALA A 484 -63.12 22.99 24.96
N ARG A 485 -62.96 22.80 23.63
CA ARG A 485 -63.96 22.99 22.52
C ARG A 485 -64.51 24.42 22.28
N GLN A 486 -64.93 24.88 21.08
CA GLN A 486 -65.20 24.31 19.75
C GLN A 486 -65.44 25.46 18.73
N ASP A 487 -65.44 25.10 17.44
CA ASP A 487 -66.14 25.71 16.28
C ASP A 487 -65.41 26.67 15.31
N THR A 488 -64.95 26.06 14.21
CA THR A 488 -64.69 26.54 12.82
C THR A 488 -66.02 26.85 12.07
N PRO A 489 -66.09 27.45 10.84
CA PRO A 489 -65.20 27.21 9.68
C PRO A 489 -64.91 28.39 8.69
N ILE A 490 -63.86 28.27 7.87
CA ILE A 490 -63.87 28.21 6.38
C ILE A 490 -62.42 28.06 5.85
N ASN A 491 -62.26 26.99 5.04
CA ASN A 491 -61.19 26.49 4.16
C ASN A 491 -60.15 27.47 3.57
N ASP A 492 -58.86 27.05 3.48
CA ASP A 492 -58.42 26.21 2.34
C ASP A 492 -57.13 25.37 2.59
N THR A 493 -57.30 24.05 2.38
CA THR A 493 -56.37 22.97 1.95
C THR A 493 -54.98 22.80 2.62
N SER A 494 -54.85 22.10 3.75
CA SER A 494 -54.90 20.63 4.04
C SER A 494 -53.59 19.85 3.82
N ILE A 495 -52.78 19.88 4.87
CA ILE A 495 -51.96 18.77 5.38
C ILE A 495 -52.87 17.55 5.60
N ASN A 496 -52.41 16.35 5.24
CA ASN A 496 -52.89 15.11 5.83
C ASN A 496 -51.74 14.11 5.96
N ASP A 497 -51.63 13.59 7.18
CA ASP A 497 -50.84 12.43 7.58
C ASP A 497 -51.17 11.20 6.71
N ALA A 498 -50.12 10.48 6.31
CA ALA A 498 -50.26 9.08 5.91
C ALA A 498 -48.95 8.33 6.16
N VAL A 499 -49.00 7.45 7.16
CA VAL A 499 -48.34 6.13 7.20
C VAL A 499 -46.81 6.15 7.26
N ILE A 500 -46.29 5.99 8.48
CA ILE A 500 -44.98 5.35 8.68
C ILE A 500 -45.12 3.93 8.14
N ASN A 501 -44.60 3.71 6.94
CA ASN A 501 -44.54 2.37 6.36
C ASN A 501 -43.42 1.60 7.07
N GLU A 502 -43.80 0.80 8.06
CA GLU A 502 -43.11 -0.42 8.43
C GLU A 502 -43.09 -1.35 7.21
N SER A 503 -42.00 -1.36 6.45
CA SER A 503 -41.57 -2.45 5.54
C SER A 503 -40.56 -1.93 4.53
N THR A 504 -39.27 -2.20 4.72
CA THR A 504 -38.28 -2.44 3.65
C THR A 504 -36.89 -2.69 4.24
N ILE A 505 -36.74 -3.77 5.01
CA ILE A 505 -35.49 -4.56 5.03
C ILE A 505 -35.91 -6.02 5.19
N ASP A 506 -36.36 -6.63 4.09
CA ASP A 506 -36.40 -8.08 3.95
C ASP A 506 -35.49 -8.50 2.79
N ASP A 507 -35.00 -9.73 2.93
CA ASP A 507 -34.23 -10.58 2.00
C ASP A 507 -32.71 -10.37 1.91
N VAL A 508 -32.02 -10.90 2.92
CA VAL A 508 -30.80 -11.69 2.67
C VAL A 508 -31.23 -13.15 2.53
N SER A 509 -31.20 -13.64 1.29
CA SER A 509 -31.53 -15.03 0.96
C SER A 509 -30.55 -15.99 1.67
N ILE A 510 -31.10 -16.77 2.60
CA ILE A 510 -30.50 -17.97 3.18
C ILE A 510 -30.80 -19.10 2.20
N ASN A 511 -29.75 -19.68 1.60
CA ASN A 511 -29.84 -21.02 1.03
C ASN A 511 -29.22 -22.01 2.00
N ASP A 512 -30.09 -22.69 2.75
CA ASP A 512 -29.78 -23.91 3.47
C ASP A 512 -29.78 -25.10 2.49
N ALA A 513 -28.71 -25.90 2.53
CA ALA A 513 -28.76 -27.29 2.13
C ALA A 513 -28.60 -28.13 3.40
N THR A 514 -29.71 -28.73 3.78
CA THR A 514 -29.92 -29.64 4.91
C THR A 514 -29.08 -30.91 4.83
N ILE A 515 -28.44 -31.29 5.94
CA ILE A 515 -28.30 -32.70 6.33
C ILE A 515 -28.72 -32.84 7.80
N ASN A 516 -29.64 -33.78 7.97
CA ASN A 516 -30.33 -34.23 9.17
C ASN A 516 -29.36 -34.98 10.10
N GLU A 517 -29.49 -34.84 11.43
CA GLU A 517 -29.82 -35.95 12.33
C GLU A 517 -29.86 -35.51 13.82
N GLY A 518 -30.83 -36.08 14.54
CA GLY A 518 -31.24 -35.69 15.89
C GLY A 518 -30.34 -36.18 17.02
N GLY A 519 -30.62 -35.69 18.25
CA GLY A 519 -30.04 -36.29 19.45
C GLY A 519 -30.06 -35.42 20.71
N THR A 520 -31.25 -35.28 21.31
CA THR A 520 -31.51 -35.34 22.77
C THR A 520 -30.49 -34.83 23.81
N SER A 521 -30.93 -33.80 24.54
CA SER A 521 -30.96 -33.66 26.02
C SER A 521 -29.72 -34.00 26.86
N ALA A 522 -29.27 -33.06 27.69
CA ALA A 522 -29.66 -32.98 29.11
C ALA A 522 -28.82 -31.95 29.87
N SER A 523 -29.52 -31.20 30.73
CA SER A 523 -29.04 -30.29 31.75
C SER A 523 -28.17 -30.96 32.81
N THR A 524 -27.18 -30.26 33.36
CA THR A 524 -27.08 -30.14 34.82
C THR A 524 -26.25 -28.91 35.21
N ASP A 525 -26.91 -28.02 35.94
CA ASP A 525 -26.29 -27.02 36.83
C ASP A 525 -25.39 -27.71 37.86
N LEU A 526 -24.35 -27.00 38.31
CA LEU A 526 -24.01 -26.84 39.73
C LEU A 526 -22.92 -25.77 39.91
N THR A 527 -23.34 -24.69 40.58
CA THR A 527 -22.66 -23.89 41.63
C THR A 527 -21.57 -24.67 42.39
N ASP A 528 -20.55 -24.12 43.04
CA ASP A 528 -20.25 -22.81 43.63
C ASP A 528 -18.79 -22.89 44.13
N LEU A 529 -18.15 -21.74 44.39
CA LEU A 529 -17.23 -21.44 45.52
C LEU A 529 -15.96 -20.67 45.14
N ALA A 530 -15.92 -19.49 45.74
CA ALA A 530 -14.80 -18.59 45.95
C ALA A 530 -13.74 -19.21 46.89
N ASP A 531 -12.50 -18.72 46.84
CA ASP A 531 -12.01 -17.74 47.82
C ASP A 531 -10.49 -17.52 47.80
N LEU A 532 -10.12 -16.26 48.06
CA LEU A 532 -8.93 -15.74 48.77
C LEU A 532 -7.52 -15.99 48.18
N ALA A 533 -6.49 -15.15 48.34
CA ALA A 533 -6.26 -13.72 48.58
C ALA A 533 -4.73 -13.55 48.82
N VAL A 534 -4.27 -12.29 48.87
CA VAL A 534 -3.05 -11.79 49.57
C VAL A 534 -1.70 -12.01 48.84
N ALA A 535 -1.15 -11.00 48.14
CA ALA A 535 -0.40 -9.81 48.58
C ALA A 535 1.12 -10.01 48.73
N SER A 536 1.90 -9.11 48.14
CA SER A 536 3.01 -8.43 48.84
C SER A 536 3.46 -7.16 48.09
N ARG A 537 3.82 -6.15 48.89
CA ARG A 537 4.29 -4.80 48.54
C ARG A 537 5.83 -4.75 48.64
N GLY A 538 6.43 -3.74 48.00
CA GLY A 538 7.73 -3.14 48.37
C GLY A 538 8.22 -2.21 47.25
N SER A 539 7.93 -0.91 47.24
CA SER A 539 8.62 0.22 47.91
C SER A 539 10.06 0.48 47.43
N VAL A 540 10.26 1.49 46.57
CA VAL A 540 10.85 2.84 46.83
C VAL A 540 12.39 2.89 46.76
N GLY A 541 12.92 3.82 45.95
CA GLY A 541 14.32 4.23 45.98
C GLY A 541 14.64 5.33 44.96
N VAL A 542 14.72 6.57 45.44
CA VAL A 542 14.97 7.84 44.75
C VAL A 542 16.49 8.06 44.55
N GLY A 543 16.92 8.76 43.49
CA GLY A 543 18.14 9.60 43.61
C GLY A 543 19.04 9.86 42.38
N SER A 544 18.77 10.98 41.71
CA SER A 544 19.77 12.01 41.35
C SER A 544 20.53 11.99 39.99
N SER A 545 20.55 13.21 39.43
CA SER A 545 21.71 13.90 38.82
C SER A 545 22.00 13.69 37.33
N ALA A 546 21.62 14.72 36.57
CA ALA A 546 22.09 14.99 35.22
C ALA A 546 23.59 15.31 35.18
N LYS A 547 24.32 14.61 34.30
CA LYS A 547 25.57 15.06 33.70
C LYS A 547 25.59 14.65 32.23
N VAL A 548 25.53 15.66 31.35
CA VAL A 548 25.82 15.51 29.93
C VAL A 548 27.34 15.32 29.81
N VAL A 549 27.76 14.14 29.35
CA VAL A 549 29.14 13.87 28.92
C VAL A 549 29.07 13.38 27.48
N VAL A 550 29.66 14.16 26.58
CA VAL A 550 29.96 13.74 25.22
C VAL A 550 31.14 12.77 25.31
N VAL A 551 30.89 11.48 25.08
CA VAL A 551 31.93 10.45 24.93
C VAL A 551 31.82 9.86 23.53
N ALA A 552 32.94 9.89 22.81
CA ALA A 552 33.12 9.20 21.54
C ALA A 552 32.86 7.69 21.72
N ALA A 553 31.90 7.15 20.96
CA ALA A 553 31.65 5.72 20.95
C ALA A 553 32.75 5.00 20.16
N ALA A 554 33.70 4.45 20.91
CA ALA A 554 34.42 3.26 20.48
C ALA A 554 33.39 2.14 20.24
N SER A 555 33.60 1.36 19.18
CA SER A 555 32.77 0.23 18.76
C SER A 555 32.62 -0.80 19.88
N GLU A 556 31.43 -0.86 20.50
CA GLU A 556 31.00 -2.00 21.30
C GLU A 556 30.70 -3.20 20.37
N PRO A 557 30.94 -4.45 20.82
CA PRO A 557 30.55 -5.63 20.07
C PRO A 557 29.03 -5.68 19.97
N ARG A 558 28.51 -5.78 18.75
CA ARG A 558 27.08 -5.98 18.46
C ARG A 558 26.53 -7.17 19.28
N PRO A 559 25.30 -7.08 19.80
CA PRO A 559 24.61 -8.25 20.34
C PRO A 559 24.50 -9.29 19.23
N VAL A 560 24.91 -10.52 19.54
CA VAL A 560 24.86 -11.67 18.64
C VAL A 560 23.40 -11.85 18.19
N ALA A 561 23.13 -11.52 16.93
CA ALA A 561 21.90 -11.92 16.27
C ALA A 561 21.81 -13.45 16.38
N HIS A 562 20.66 -13.98 16.79
CA HIS A 562 20.42 -15.42 16.76
C HIS A 562 20.77 -15.94 15.35
N GLU A 563 21.90 -16.66 15.23
CA GLU A 563 22.29 -17.31 14.00
C GLU A 563 21.21 -18.35 13.63
N PRO A 564 20.61 -18.28 12.43
CA PRO A 564 19.75 -19.34 11.95
C PRO A 564 20.56 -20.64 11.78
N PRO A 565 19.93 -21.82 11.79
CA PRO A 565 20.65 -23.09 11.77
C PRO A 565 21.49 -23.19 10.49
N ALA A 566 22.77 -23.56 10.65
CA ALA A 566 23.80 -23.68 9.61
C ALA A 566 23.41 -24.55 8.39
N ASP A 567 22.31 -25.29 8.45
CA ASP A 567 21.85 -26.26 7.44
C ASP A 567 21.30 -25.60 6.16
N ALA A 568 20.51 -24.53 6.28
CA ALA A 568 19.87 -23.88 5.11
C ALA A 568 20.86 -23.09 4.24
N GLU A 569 21.81 -22.39 4.87
CA GLU A 569 22.87 -21.66 4.17
C GLU A 569 23.85 -22.63 3.51
N THR A 570 24.19 -23.72 4.19
CA THR A 570 25.03 -24.79 3.63
C THR A 570 24.34 -25.46 2.44
N ALA A 571 23.03 -25.71 2.52
CA ALA A 571 22.26 -26.27 1.40
C ALA A 571 22.21 -25.33 0.19
N ALA A 572 21.96 -24.03 0.40
CA ALA A 572 21.95 -23.04 -0.68
C ALA A 572 23.33 -22.86 -1.33
N ALA A 573 24.40 -22.79 -0.52
CA ALA A 573 25.78 -22.72 -1.00
C ALA A 573 26.18 -23.98 -1.78
N THR A 574 25.80 -25.16 -1.30
CA THR A 574 26.07 -26.43 -1.98
C THR A 574 25.34 -26.50 -3.31
N MET A 575 24.05 -26.14 -3.36
CA MET A 575 23.27 -26.10 -4.60
C MET A 575 23.88 -25.12 -5.62
N ALA A 576 24.24 -23.92 -5.17
CA ALA A 576 24.91 -22.94 -6.03
C ALA A 576 26.26 -23.46 -6.55
N ALA A 577 27.09 -24.02 -5.67
CA ALA A 577 28.40 -24.57 -6.02
C ALA A 577 28.30 -25.69 -7.06
N THR A 578 27.36 -26.62 -6.90
CA THR A 578 27.13 -27.71 -7.87
C THR A 578 26.77 -27.17 -9.25
N LEU A 579 25.86 -26.19 -9.32
CA LEU A 579 25.43 -25.61 -10.59
C LEU A 579 26.52 -24.76 -11.24
N LEU A 580 27.30 -24.01 -10.45
CA LEU A 580 28.41 -23.20 -10.96
C LEU A 580 29.58 -24.06 -11.43
N ALA A 581 29.85 -25.20 -10.78
CA ALA A 581 30.92 -26.12 -11.16
C ALA A 581 30.76 -26.66 -12.60
N ARG A 582 29.51 -26.82 -13.07
CA ARG A 582 29.20 -27.21 -14.46
C ARG A 582 29.66 -26.21 -15.52
N ARG A 583 29.76 -24.94 -15.14
CA ARG A 583 30.06 -23.81 -16.02
C ARG A 583 31.51 -23.33 -15.89
N LEU A 584 32.20 -23.74 -14.83
CA LEU A 584 33.61 -23.47 -14.60
C LEU A 584 34.48 -24.60 -15.18
N ALA A 585 35.72 -24.27 -15.55
CA ALA A 585 36.66 -25.20 -16.22
C ALA A 585 37.03 -26.46 -15.39
N GLY A 586 36.61 -26.57 -14.13
CA GLY A 586 36.93 -27.66 -13.20
C GLY A 586 35.95 -28.84 -13.18
N GLY A 587 34.83 -28.76 -13.90
CA GLY A 587 33.81 -29.84 -13.96
C GLY A 587 33.11 -30.13 -12.62
N GLU A 588 32.20 -31.11 -12.61
CA GLU A 588 31.42 -31.51 -11.42
C GLU A 588 32.21 -32.39 -10.42
N GLU A 589 33.55 -32.30 -10.38
CA GLU A 589 34.30 -33.11 -9.41
C GLU A 589 33.91 -32.73 -7.97
N PRO A 590 33.71 -33.72 -7.06
CA PRO A 590 33.30 -33.45 -5.69
C PRO A 590 34.23 -32.48 -4.95
N SER A 591 35.54 -32.55 -5.24
CA SER A 591 36.58 -31.65 -4.71
C SER A 591 36.38 -30.19 -5.18
N THR A 592 35.93 -29.98 -6.42
CA THR A 592 35.62 -28.65 -6.97
C THR A 592 34.36 -28.07 -6.33
N VAL A 593 33.30 -28.86 -6.18
CA VAL A 593 32.04 -28.43 -5.55
C VAL A 593 32.27 -28.05 -4.08
N GLU A 594 33.03 -28.84 -3.34
CA GLU A 594 33.36 -28.55 -1.93
C GLU A 594 34.16 -27.25 -1.79
N ARG A 595 35.16 -27.06 -2.66
CA ARG A 595 35.96 -25.82 -2.71
C ARG A 595 35.12 -24.58 -3.02
N LEU A 596 34.23 -24.66 -4.01
CA LEU A 596 33.33 -23.56 -4.39
C LEU A 596 32.31 -23.27 -3.29
N CYS A 597 31.74 -24.30 -2.65
CA CYS A 597 30.83 -24.13 -1.52
C CYS A 597 31.51 -23.38 -0.37
N GLY A 598 32.76 -23.75 -0.05
CA GLY A 598 33.58 -23.04 0.94
C GLY A 598 33.83 -21.58 0.56
N LEU A 599 34.10 -21.29 -0.71
CA LEU A 599 34.27 -19.91 -1.20
C LEU A 599 32.99 -19.09 -1.05
N LEU A 600 31.86 -19.60 -1.54
CA LEU A 600 30.56 -18.89 -1.48
C LEU A 600 30.14 -18.59 -0.05
N ARG A 601 30.32 -19.53 0.88
CA ARG A 601 30.01 -19.34 2.30
C ARG A 601 30.90 -18.28 2.94
N ARG A 602 32.21 -18.33 2.71
CA ARG A 602 33.14 -17.31 3.23
C ARG A 602 32.77 -15.91 2.72
N ALA A 603 32.52 -15.78 1.42
CA ALA A 603 32.09 -14.52 0.83
C ALA A 603 30.75 -14.03 1.41
N ALA A 604 29.80 -14.95 1.67
CA ALA A 604 28.48 -14.61 2.21
C ALA A 604 28.55 -14.11 3.65
N HIS A 605 29.41 -14.70 4.49
CA HIS A 605 29.63 -14.26 5.87
C HIS A 605 30.16 -12.83 5.99
N GLU A 606 30.86 -12.34 4.96
CA GLU A 606 31.35 -10.95 4.90
C GLU A 606 30.26 -9.94 4.46
N THR A 607 29.08 -10.41 4.06
CA THR A 607 27.99 -9.55 3.61
C THR A 607 27.05 -9.16 4.74
N LEU A 608 26.27 -8.09 4.54
CA LEU A 608 25.21 -7.68 5.47
C LEU A 608 24.11 -8.73 5.65
N ASN A 609 23.92 -9.64 4.68
CA ASN A 609 22.87 -10.65 4.72
C ASN A 609 23.31 -11.92 3.96
N ALA A 610 24.03 -12.80 4.66
CA ALA A 610 24.57 -14.06 4.11
C ALA A 610 23.48 -14.97 3.51
N ARG A 611 22.34 -15.08 4.18
CA ARG A 611 21.21 -15.89 3.72
C ARG A 611 20.65 -15.40 2.38
N ARG A 612 20.41 -14.09 2.24
CA ARG A 612 19.96 -13.49 0.98
C ARG A 612 21.01 -13.68 -0.12
N ALA A 613 22.29 -13.47 0.21
CA ALA A 613 23.38 -13.65 -0.71
C ALA A 613 23.36 -15.05 -1.33
N LEU A 614 23.37 -16.09 -0.50
CA LEU A 614 23.40 -17.49 -0.95
C LEU A 614 22.12 -17.90 -1.69
N ALA A 615 20.95 -17.45 -1.24
CA ALA A 615 19.69 -17.75 -1.92
C ALA A 615 19.62 -17.13 -3.33
N LEU A 616 20.04 -15.88 -3.49
CA LEU A 616 20.08 -15.21 -4.80
C LEU A 616 21.17 -15.78 -5.70
N VAL A 617 22.35 -16.08 -5.15
CA VAL A 617 23.43 -16.74 -5.91
C VAL A 617 22.98 -18.11 -6.42
N ALA A 618 22.25 -18.89 -5.62
CA ALA A 618 21.68 -20.16 -6.07
C ALA A 618 20.66 -19.98 -7.20
N ARG A 619 19.85 -18.90 -7.16
CA ARG A 619 18.92 -18.56 -8.25
C ARG A 619 19.65 -18.12 -9.52
N VAL A 620 20.70 -17.30 -9.39
CA VAL A 620 21.57 -16.91 -10.52
C VAL A 620 22.18 -18.14 -11.16
N ALA A 621 22.74 -19.06 -10.35
CA ALA A 621 23.31 -20.32 -10.83
C ALA A 621 22.27 -21.20 -11.55
N ALA A 622 21.05 -21.30 -11.01
CA ALA A 622 19.95 -22.04 -11.64
C ALA A 622 19.46 -21.42 -12.95
N SER A 623 19.48 -20.09 -13.07
CA SER A 623 19.19 -19.41 -14.33
C SER A 623 20.31 -19.63 -15.35
N LEU A 624 21.56 -19.53 -14.91
CA LEU A 624 22.74 -19.77 -15.75
C LEU A 624 22.77 -21.20 -16.30
N ASP A 625 22.42 -22.20 -15.49
CA ASP A 625 22.36 -23.60 -15.91
C ASP A 625 21.36 -23.82 -17.07
N LYS A 626 20.24 -23.07 -17.06
CA LYS A 626 19.20 -23.13 -18.11
C LYS A 626 19.55 -22.40 -19.39
N MET A 627 20.60 -21.57 -19.40
CA MET A 627 20.98 -20.79 -20.59
C MET A 627 21.77 -21.64 -21.59
N SER A 628 21.31 -21.68 -22.83
CA SER A 628 22.07 -22.30 -23.92
C SER A 628 23.22 -21.42 -24.42
N ALA A 629 23.14 -20.11 -24.22
CA ALA A 629 24.19 -19.17 -24.61
C ALA A 629 25.41 -19.27 -23.66
N PRO A 630 26.65 -19.23 -24.18
CA PRO A 630 27.84 -19.18 -23.33
C PRO A 630 27.88 -17.84 -22.57
N VAL A 631 28.17 -17.91 -21.28
CA VAL A 631 28.46 -16.76 -20.42
C VAL A 631 29.85 -16.97 -19.85
N GLU A 632 30.72 -15.98 -19.98
CA GLU A 632 32.05 -16.02 -19.37
C GLU A 632 31.90 -15.99 -17.85
N LEU A 633 32.20 -17.12 -17.21
CA LEU A 633 32.18 -17.27 -15.76
C LEU A 633 33.54 -17.80 -15.32
N SER A 634 34.14 -17.13 -14.34
CA SER A 634 35.36 -17.56 -13.65
C SER A 634 35.13 -17.57 -12.13
N GLU A 635 36.05 -18.18 -11.38
CA GLU A 635 35.99 -18.15 -9.91
C GLU A 635 36.11 -16.72 -9.36
N GLU A 636 36.77 -15.82 -10.07
CA GLU A 636 36.92 -14.41 -9.67
C GLU A 636 35.56 -13.69 -9.59
N ASN A 637 34.59 -14.09 -10.42
CA ASN A 637 33.24 -13.49 -10.41
C ASN A 637 32.45 -13.83 -9.14
N LEU A 638 32.78 -14.93 -8.44
CA LEU A 638 31.91 -15.49 -7.41
C LEU A 638 31.85 -14.63 -6.15
N THR A 639 32.98 -14.05 -5.72
CA THR A 639 33.00 -13.19 -4.53
C THR A 639 32.24 -11.89 -4.75
N PRO A 640 32.47 -11.13 -5.84
CA PRO A 640 31.64 -9.97 -6.21
C PRO A 640 30.16 -10.30 -6.37
N LEU A 641 29.83 -11.45 -6.98
CA LEU A 641 28.45 -11.91 -7.14
C LEU A 641 27.76 -12.10 -5.78
N VAL A 642 28.39 -12.83 -4.86
CA VAL A 642 27.87 -13.06 -3.51
C VAL A 642 27.73 -11.74 -2.76
N ARG A 643 28.73 -10.86 -2.82
CA ARG A 643 28.69 -9.55 -2.16
C ARG A 643 27.55 -8.68 -2.66
N LEU A 644 27.38 -8.58 -3.98
CA LEU A 644 26.32 -7.77 -4.58
C LEU A 644 24.92 -8.32 -4.25
N CYS A 645 24.72 -9.64 -4.34
CA CYS A 645 23.48 -10.30 -3.92
C CYS A 645 23.21 -10.13 -2.41
N GLY A 646 24.25 -10.16 -1.59
CA GLY A 646 24.16 -9.94 -0.15
C GLY A 646 23.82 -8.50 0.21
N ALA A 647 24.25 -7.52 -0.59
CA ALA A 647 23.96 -6.10 -0.38
C ALA A 647 22.58 -5.70 -0.91
N SER A 648 22.14 -6.24 -2.05
CA SER A 648 20.92 -5.77 -2.74
C SER A 648 20.14 -6.92 -3.38
N GLU A 649 18.86 -7.03 -3.01
CA GLU A 649 17.92 -7.94 -3.67
C GLU A 649 17.68 -7.54 -5.13
N PHE A 650 17.54 -6.24 -5.40
CA PHE A 650 17.34 -5.70 -6.75
C PHE A 650 18.44 -6.16 -7.71
N PHE A 651 19.72 -6.07 -7.30
CA PHE A 651 20.82 -6.51 -8.15
C PHE A 651 20.89 -8.03 -8.29
N GLY A 652 20.58 -8.78 -7.23
CA GLY A 652 20.51 -10.24 -7.33
C GLY A 652 19.39 -10.72 -8.25
N GLU A 653 18.25 -10.04 -8.27
CA GLU A 653 17.16 -10.30 -9.21
C GLU A 653 17.54 -9.93 -10.65
N MET A 654 18.22 -8.80 -10.87
CA MET A 654 18.75 -8.44 -12.20
C MET A 654 19.67 -9.53 -12.76
N LEU A 655 20.60 -10.03 -11.94
CA LEU A 655 21.52 -11.12 -12.32
C LEU A 655 20.81 -12.46 -12.49
N ALA A 656 19.78 -12.74 -11.69
CA ALA A 656 19.01 -13.98 -11.82
C ALA A 656 18.14 -13.98 -13.08
N ASN A 657 17.61 -12.83 -13.48
CA ASN A 657 16.82 -12.67 -14.70
C ASN A 657 17.70 -12.58 -15.95
N ASN A 658 18.92 -12.06 -15.82
CA ASN A 658 19.88 -11.97 -16.92
C ASN A 658 21.32 -12.32 -16.47
N PRO A 659 21.67 -13.61 -16.39
CA PRO A 659 23.02 -14.04 -16.00
C PRO A 659 24.14 -13.59 -16.95
N ALA A 660 23.82 -13.10 -18.16
CA ALA A 660 24.82 -12.52 -19.06
C ALA A 660 25.47 -11.23 -18.51
N LEU A 661 24.96 -10.69 -17.39
CA LEU A 661 25.51 -9.54 -16.69
C LEU A 661 26.66 -9.91 -15.72
N ILE A 662 26.89 -11.20 -15.44
CA ILE A 662 27.93 -11.66 -14.50
C ILE A 662 29.35 -11.16 -14.83
N PRO A 663 29.79 -11.11 -16.11
CA PRO A 663 31.12 -10.58 -16.45
C PRO A 663 31.33 -9.14 -15.98
N ALA A 664 30.26 -8.34 -15.94
CA ALA A 664 30.28 -6.93 -15.55
C ALA A 664 30.70 -6.74 -14.07
N LEU A 665 30.62 -7.77 -13.24
CA LEU A 665 31.03 -7.72 -11.84
C LEU A 665 32.54 -7.53 -11.64
N LEU A 666 33.35 -7.80 -12.67
CA LEU A 666 34.81 -7.68 -12.62
C LEU A 666 35.33 -6.38 -13.21
N THR A 667 34.46 -5.50 -13.71
CA THR A 667 34.90 -4.22 -14.28
C THR A 667 35.57 -3.36 -13.21
N PRO A 668 36.85 -2.97 -13.36
CA PRO A 668 37.55 -2.15 -12.38
C PRO A 668 36.98 -0.73 -12.27
N ALA A 669 36.95 -0.18 -11.05
CA ALA A 669 36.44 1.17 -10.78
C ALA A 669 37.06 2.30 -11.66
N PRO A 670 38.37 2.28 -12.02
CA PRO A 670 38.91 3.26 -12.97
C PRO A 670 38.26 3.22 -14.35
N ILE A 671 37.88 2.03 -14.84
CA ILE A 671 37.12 1.90 -16.10
C ILE A 671 35.70 2.40 -15.87
N VAL A 672 35.08 2.04 -14.74
CA VAL A 672 33.72 2.47 -14.39
C VAL A 672 33.56 3.99 -14.39
N THR A 673 34.56 4.69 -13.88
CA THR A 673 34.57 6.14 -13.66
C THR A 673 34.99 6.96 -14.88
N ALA A 674 35.83 6.43 -15.77
CA ALA A 674 36.43 7.18 -16.87
C ALA A 674 35.69 7.09 -18.21
N ARG A 675 34.79 6.11 -18.36
CA ARG A 675 34.12 5.81 -19.64
C ARG A 675 33.02 6.80 -20.01
N ASP A 676 32.91 7.04 -21.32
CA ASP A 676 31.84 7.87 -21.88
C ASP A 676 30.53 7.05 -22.00
N LEU A 677 29.70 7.12 -20.96
CA LEU A 677 28.42 6.44 -20.90
C LEU A 677 27.47 6.88 -22.03
N ARG A 678 27.58 8.13 -22.50
CA ARG A 678 26.74 8.64 -23.59
C ARG A 678 27.11 7.97 -24.90
N ALA A 679 28.40 7.86 -25.20
CA ALA A 679 28.88 7.17 -26.40
C ALA A 679 28.48 5.69 -26.38
N LEU A 680 28.61 5.02 -25.23
CA LEU A 680 28.26 3.59 -25.09
C LEU A 680 26.76 3.33 -25.27
N LEU A 681 25.89 4.09 -24.59
CA LEU A 681 24.44 3.93 -24.76
C LEU A 681 23.98 4.30 -26.17
N ARG A 682 24.64 5.27 -26.80
CA ARG A 682 24.37 5.63 -28.20
C ARG A 682 24.75 4.49 -29.15
N ALA A 683 25.95 3.94 -29.02
CA ALA A 683 26.41 2.83 -29.85
C ALA A 683 25.47 1.61 -29.72
N ALA A 684 24.97 1.34 -28.51
CA ALA A 684 24.03 0.24 -28.27
C ALA A 684 22.72 0.36 -29.08
N ILE A 685 22.20 1.57 -29.27
CA ILE A 685 20.93 1.80 -29.98
C ILE A 685 21.11 2.06 -31.47
N ASP A 686 22.34 2.24 -31.97
CA ASP A 686 22.59 2.64 -33.36
C ASP A 686 22.45 1.48 -34.36
N GLY A 687 22.63 0.23 -33.90
CA GLY A 687 22.44 -0.97 -34.72
C GLY A 687 20.99 -1.46 -34.81
N GLU A 688 20.04 -0.79 -34.17
CA GLU A 688 18.65 -1.25 -34.07
C GLU A 688 17.73 -0.46 -35.02
N GLU A 689 16.91 -1.17 -35.79
CA GLU A 689 16.07 -0.55 -36.82
C GLU A 689 14.65 -0.23 -36.34
N SER A 690 14.19 -0.91 -35.27
CA SER A 690 12.84 -0.78 -34.73
C SER A 690 12.83 -0.11 -33.36
N PHE A 691 11.71 0.52 -33.00
CA PHE A 691 11.53 1.12 -31.67
C PHE A 691 11.71 0.08 -30.55
N GLY A 692 11.10 -1.09 -30.69
CA GLY A 692 11.25 -2.19 -29.73
C GLY A 692 12.69 -2.66 -29.59
N GLY A 693 13.43 -2.79 -30.70
CA GLY A 693 14.85 -3.15 -30.70
C GLY A 693 15.71 -2.13 -29.97
N GLU A 694 15.52 -0.84 -30.26
CA GLU A 694 16.22 0.25 -29.58
C GLU A 694 15.93 0.29 -28.07
N LEU A 695 14.67 0.06 -27.68
CA LEU A 695 14.27 0.00 -26.27
C LEU A 695 14.96 -1.14 -25.52
N SER A 696 15.01 -2.32 -26.15
CA SER A 696 15.67 -3.50 -25.59
C SER A 696 17.19 -3.31 -25.52
N ALA A 697 17.82 -2.76 -26.57
CA ALA A 697 19.27 -2.50 -26.57
C ALA A 697 19.69 -1.47 -25.52
N LEU A 698 18.91 -0.39 -25.38
CA LEU A 698 19.12 0.63 -24.36
C LEU A 698 19.05 0.04 -22.94
N ARG A 699 18.04 -0.80 -22.66
CA ARG A 699 17.87 -1.47 -21.36
C ARG A 699 19.01 -2.42 -21.04
N ARG A 700 19.43 -3.24 -22.00
CA ARG A 700 20.55 -4.18 -21.80
C ARG A 700 21.86 -3.45 -21.50
N ALA A 701 22.17 -2.40 -22.26
CA ALA A 701 23.38 -1.60 -22.04
C ALA A 701 23.34 -0.86 -20.70
N TRP A 702 22.18 -0.31 -20.32
CA TRP A 702 21.98 0.34 -19.03
C TRP A 702 22.14 -0.64 -17.86
N ALA A 703 21.51 -1.81 -17.93
CA ALA A 703 21.59 -2.84 -16.89
C ALA A 703 23.03 -3.31 -16.67
N HIS A 704 23.80 -3.46 -17.76
CA HIS A 704 25.23 -3.76 -17.69
C HIS A 704 25.98 -2.69 -16.89
N MET A 705 25.81 -1.41 -17.25
CA MET A 705 26.49 -0.30 -16.56
C MET A 705 26.08 -0.18 -15.09
N LEU A 706 24.80 -0.41 -14.77
CA LEU A 706 24.31 -0.34 -13.41
C LEU A 706 24.90 -1.44 -12.51
N ILE A 707 25.08 -2.66 -13.04
CA ILE A 707 25.73 -3.76 -12.33
C ILE A 707 27.19 -3.44 -12.04
N GLU A 708 27.91 -2.84 -12.98
CA GLU A 708 29.33 -2.46 -12.77
C GLU A 708 29.47 -1.40 -11.67
N ILE A 709 28.58 -0.40 -11.67
CA ILE A 709 28.54 0.63 -10.62
C ILE A 709 28.21 -0.02 -9.26
N GLY A 710 27.17 -0.86 -9.20
CA GLY A 710 26.76 -1.57 -7.99
C GLY A 710 27.85 -2.49 -7.44
N ALA A 711 28.54 -3.23 -8.30
CA ALA A 711 29.64 -4.11 -7.89
C ALA A 711 30.82 -3.32 -7.30
N CYS A 712 31.21 -2.21 -7.92
CA CYS A 712 32.30 -1.38 -7.40
C CYS A 712 31.92 -0.65 -6.10
N ASP A 713 30.68 -0.19 -5.98
CA ASP A 713 30.17 0.46 -4.75
C ASP A 713 30.16 -0.52 -3.57
N VAL A 714 29.59 -1.73 -3.76
CA VAL A 714 29.57 -2.76 -2.71
C VAL A 714 30.98 -3.26 -2.34
N ALA A 715 31.90 -3.25 -3.29
CA ALA A 715 33.31 -3.59 -3.03
C ALA A 715 34.06 -2.48 -2.27
N GLY A 716 33.45 -1.31 -2.04
CA GLY A 716 34.11 -0.13 -1.47
C GLY A 716 35.14 0.50 -2.41
N ALA A 717 35.12 0.15 -3.70
CA ALA A 717 36.02 0.68 -4.72
C ALA A 717 35.53 2.04 -5.27
N LEU A 718 34.26 2.38 -5.02
CA LEU A 718 33.72 3.72 -5.22
C LEU A 718 33.30 4.30 -3.87
N THR A 719 33.54 5.58 -3.67
CA THR A 719 32.87 6.32 -2.60
C THR A 719 31.40 6.53 -2.98
N MET A 720 30.52 6.66 -1.99
CA MET A 720 29.10 7.00 -2.21
C MET A 720 28.92 8.22 -3.13
N ARG A 721 29.79 9.23 -3.01
CA ARG A 721 29.76 10.42 -3.87
C ARG A 721 30.09 10.10 -5.33
N GLU A 722 31.07 9.24 -5.57
CA GLU A 722 31.43 8.79 -6.92
C GLU A 722 30.34 7.92 -7.52
N ALA A 723 29.80 6.97 -6.77
CA ALA A 723 28.67 6.14 -7.21
C ALA A 723 27.48 7.03 -7.61
N ASN A 724 27.08 7.98 -6.74
CA ASN A 724 25.97 8.89 -7.03
C ASN A 724 26.23 9.80 -8.24
N ARG A 725 27.48 10.24 -8.45
CA ARG A 725 27.88 11.04 -9.61
C ARG A 725 27.74 10.22 -10.91
N ILE A 726 28.30 9.01 -10.94
CA ILE A 726 28.28 8.15 -12.13
C ILE A 726 26.85 7.71 -12.44
N GLN A 727 26.01 7.46 -11.42
CA GLN A 727 24.58 7.21 -11.64
C GLN A 727 23.86 8.41 -12.24
N ALA A 728 24.16 9.63 -11.81
CA ALA A 728 23.62 10.84 -12.42
C ALA A 728 24.09 11.02 -13.89
N GLU A 729 25.33 10.64 -14.19
CA GLU A 729 25.87 10.62 -15.55
C GLU A 729 25.20 9.54 -16.42
N LEU A 730 24.97 8.36 -15.86
CA LEU A 730 24.23 7.27 -16.53
C LEU A 730 22.79 7.70 -16.83
N ALA A 731 22.09 8.34 -15.89
CA ALA A 731 20.76 8.88 -16.12
C ALA A 731 20.73 9.95 -17.23
N ALA A 732 21.70 10.87 -17.23
CA ALA A 732 21.83 11.87 -18.28
C ALA A 732 22.15 11.25 -19.66
N ALA A 733 23.00 10.22 -19.70
CA ALA A 733 23.28 9.45 -20.91
C ALA A 733 22.03 8.70 -21.40
N SER A 734 21.26 8.08 -20.51
CA SER A 734 20.00 7.41 -20.84
C SER A 734 18.95 8.37 -21.37
N LEU A 735 18.82 9.57 -20.80
CA LEU A 735 17.94 10.62 -21.32
C LEU A 735 18.33 11.05 -22.74
N ASN A 736 19.64 11.15 -23.02
CA ASN A 736 20.13 11.44 -24.38
C ASN A 736 19.82 10.31 -25.36
N ALA A 737 20.04 9.05 -24.98
CA ALA A 737 19.70 7.90 -25.81
C ALA A 737 18.18 7.84 -26.07
N ALA A 738 17.36 7.98 -25.02
CA ALA A 738 15.90 8.01 -25.12
C ALA A 738 15.39 9.15 -26.01
N TYR A 739 16.02 10.33 -25.95
CA TYR A 739 15.73 11.43 -26.87
C TYR A 739 16.00 11.06 -28.34
N LEU A 740 17.10 10.36 -28.62
CA LEU A 740 17.43 9.93 -29.98
C LEU A 740 16.45 8.86 -30.50
N ILE A 741 16.08 7.90 -29.64
CA ILE A 741 15.04 6.91 -29.93
C ILE A 741 13.72 7.63 -30.23
N ALA A 742 13.33 8.59 -29.38
CA ALA A 742 12.09 9.34 -29.56
C ALA A 742 12.06 10.10 -30.88
N ARG A 743 13.18 10.72 -31.28
CA ARG A 743 13.31 11.38 -32.59
C ARG A 743 13.16 10.43 -33.75
N ARG A 744 13.81 9.26 -33.70
CA ARG A 744 13.74 8.24 -34.75
C ARG A 744 12.33 7.68 -34.85
N GLU A 745 11.70 7.38 -33.73
CA GLU A 745 10.34 6.87 -33.69
C GLU A 745 9.33 7.90 -34.20
N LEU A 746 9.53 9.17 -33.88
CA LEU A 746 8.73 10.26 -34.45
C LEU A 746 8.83 10.27 -35.98
N ALA A 747 10.04 10.07 -36.52
CA ALA A 747 10.25 9.96 -37.96
C ALA A 747 9.64 8.68 -38.56
N ARG A 748 9.68 7.54 -37.85
CA ARG A 748 9.03 6.29 -38.30
C ARG A 748 7.51 6.47 -38.41
N ARG A 749 6.88 7.16 -37.45
CA ARG A 749 5.42 7.34 -37.38
C ARG A 749 4.89 8.38 -38.38
N PHE A 750 5.64 9.46 -38.59
CA PHE A 750 5.14 10.62 -39.35
C PHE A 750 5.93 10.89 -40.65
N GLY A 751 6.89 10.03 -40.99
CA GLY A 751 7.74 10.18 -42.16
C GLY A 751 8.88 11.19 -41.94
N HIS A 752 9.26 11.91 -43.00
CA HIS A 752 10.38 12.85 -42.93
C HIS A 752 10.09 14.02 -41.97
N LEU A 753 11.00 14.26 -41.02
CA LEU A 753 10.89 15.40 -40.10
C LEU A 753 11.27 16.69 -40.83
N ALA A 754 10.37 17.67 -40.87
CA ALA A 754 10.54 18.93 -41.58
C ALA A 754 11.67 19.81 -40.98
N ALA A 755 11.94 19.62 -39.69
CA ALA A 755 13.07 20.20 -38.98
C ALA A 755 13.56 19.22 -37.92
N GLY A 756 14.86 19.25 -37.61
CA GLY A 756 15.38 18.52 -36.47
C GLY A 756 14.80 19.10 -35.18
N PRO A 757 14.07 18.34 -34.35
CA PRO A 757 13.57 18.87 -33.09
C PRO A 757 14.75 19.33 -32.21
N ARG A 758 14.58 20.50 -31.57
CA ARG A 758 15.54 21.05 -30.59
C ARG A 758 14.87 21.13 -29.23
N VAL A 759 15.19 20.16 -28.36
CA VAL A 759 14.69 20.07 -26.98
C VAL A 759 15.86 20.11 -26.02
N ALA A 760 15.73 20.94 -24.99
CA ALA A 760 16.51 20.91 -23.76
C ALA A 760 15.80 20.05 -22.71
N ILE A 761 16.54 19.12 -22.12
CA ILE A 761 16.09 18.32 -20.99
C ILE A 761 16.85 18.82 -19.76
N LEU A 762 16.08 19.33 -18.79
CA LEU A 762 16.61 19.92 -17.56
C LEU A 762 16.25 19.00 -16.39
N GLY A 763 17.26 18.60 -15.62
CA GLY A 763 17.09 17.78 -14.42
C GLY A 763 16.82 18.63 -13.18
N LEU A 764 15.95 18.13 -12.31
CA LEU A 764 15.62 18.69 -11.00
C LEU A 764 15.96 17.66 -9.90
N GLY A 765 15.65 17.99 -8.65
CA GLY A 765 15.80 17.05 -7.54
C GLY A 765 17.24 16.52 -7.41
N ARG A 766 17.37 15.20 -7.28
CA ARG A 766 18.66 14.50 -7.15
C ARG A 766 19.46 14.50 -8.45
N LEU A 767 18.78 14.37 -9.59
CA LEU A 767 19.37 14.44 -10.92
C LEU A 767 19.95 15.84 -11.20
N GLY A 768 19.23 16.89 -10.79
CA GLY A 768 19.67 18.29 -10.87
C GLY A 768 20.90 18.57 -10.00
N SER A 769 20.95 18.02 -8.78
CA SER A 769 22.11 18.13 -7.90
C SER A 769 23.31 17.25 -8.27
N GLY A 770 23.15 16.34 -9.24
CA GLY A 770 24.21 15.42 -9.67
C GLY A 770 24.52 14.29 -8.69
N GLY A 771 23.52 13.87 -7.91
CA GLY A 771 23.66 12.83 -6.89
C GLY A 771 22.45 11.90 -6.86
N THR A 772 22.29 11.13 -7.94
CA THR A 772 21.20 10.15 -8.12
C THR A 772 21.55 8.85 -7.39
N ASP A 773 20.56 8.18 -6.78
CA ASP A 773 20.74 6.84 -6.20
C ASP A 773 20.05 5.75 -7.06
N TYR A 774 20.27 4.48 -6.72
CA TYR A 774 19.83 3.32 -7.51
C TYR A 774 18.32 3.20 -7.69
N GLY A 775 17.51 3.90 -6.89
CA GLY A 775 16.05 3.87 -6.96
C GLY A 775 15.41 5.24 -7.27
N SER A 776 16.21 6.23 -7.64
CA SER A 776 15.72 7.60 -7.85
C SER A 776 14.88 7.72 -9.12
N ASP A 777 13.73 8.38 -8.98
CA ASP A 777 12.97 8.88 -10.11
C ASP A 777 13.76 9.99 -10.84
N LEU A 778 13.51 10.16 -12.14
CA LEU A 778 14.08 11.25 -12.93
C LEU A 778 13.13 12.45 -12.94
N ASP A 779 13.35 13.40 -12.04
CA ASP A 779 12.68 14.70 -12.07
C ASP A 779 13.20 15.53 -13.25
N ILE A 780 12.39 15.71 -14.31
CA ILE A 780 12.82 16.47 -15.50
C ILE A 780 11.79 17.51 -15.94
N VAL A 781 12.30 18.55 -16.59
CA VAL A 781 11.51 19.54 -17.34
C VAL A 781 12.02 19.58 -18.78
N LEU A 782 11.07 19.55 -19.72
CA LEU A 782 11.35 19.55 -21.15
C LEU A 782 11.02 20.92 -21.73
N VAL A 783 12.00 21.51 -22.39
CA VAL A 783 11.89 22.85 -22.98
C VAL A 783 12.30 22.77 -24.44
N HIS A 784 11.57 23.41 -25.35
CA HIS A 784 11.93 23.41 -26.78
C HIS A 784 12.33 24.80 -27.28
N ASP A 785 13.10 24.82 -28.36
CA ASP A 785 13.45 26.05 -29.07
C ASP A 785 12.20 26.58 -29.80
N PRO A 786 11.71 27.80 -29.49
CA PRO A 786 10.57 28.36 -30.19
C PRO A 786 10.92 28.81 -31.62
N VAL A 787 12.19 29.01 -31.96
CA VAL A 787 12.61 29.51 -33.28
C VAL A 787 12.58 28.38 -34.32
N VAL A 788 12.68 27.13 -33.88
CA VAL A 788 12.61 25.97 -34.77
C VAL A 788 11.15 25.70 -35.18
N PRO A 789 10.85 25.57 -36.49
CA PRO A 789 9.54 25.16 -36.97
C PRO A 789 9.09 23.82 -36.38
N SER A 790 7.79 23.51 -36.49
CA SER A 790 7.28 22.22 -36.07
C SER A 790 8.04 21.08 -36.78
N PRO A 791 8.59 20.09 -36.05
CA PRO A 791 9.29 18.97 -36.68
C PRO A 791 8.35 18.07 -37.49
N ILE A 792 7.03 18.17 -37.27
CA ILE A 792 6.00 17.48 -38.05
C ILE A 792 5.12 18.54 -38.71
N ALA A 793 5.15 18.63 -40.05
CA ALA A 793 4.42 19.65 -40.80
C ALA A 793 2.90 19.64 -40.53
N ALA A 794 2.33 18.46 -40.27
CA ALA A 794 0.91 18.28 -40.00
C ALA A 794 0.49 18.64 -38.57
N LEU A 795 1.42 18.90 -37.65
CA LEU A 795 1.13 19.22 -36.25
C LEU A 795 1.59 20.62 -35.89
N THR A 796 0.93 21.23 -34.91
CA THR A 796 1.45 22.41 -34.24
C THR A 796 2.80 22.10 -33.59
N ARG A 797 3.67 23.10 -33.46
CA ARG A 797 4.98 22.96 -32.83
C ARG A 797 4.85 22.30 -31.45
N ASP A 798 3.95 22.83 -30.63
CA ASP A 798 3.74 22.35 -29.25
C ASP A 798 3.16 20.93 -29.25
N GLY A 799 2.26 20.60 -30.18
CA GLY A 799 1.74 19.24 -30.36
C GLY A 799 2.83 18.24 -30.76
N ALA A 800 3.74 18.63 -31.66
CA ALA A 800 4.84 17.77 -32.10
C ALA A 800 5.87 17.52 -30.97
N TYR A 801 6.21 18.55 -30.19
CA TYR A 801 7.10 18.40 -29.03
C TYR A 801 6.46 17.63 -27.88
N ALA A 802 5.14 17.76 -27.66
CA ALA A 802 4.41 16.92 -26.71
C ALA A 802 4.48 15.43 -27.09
N ARG A 803 4.26 15.08 -28.37
CA ARG A 803 4.42 13.70 -28.85
C ARG A 803 5.84 13.18 -28.70
N LEU A 804 6.84 14.01 -28.98
CA LEU A 804 8.25 13.64 -28.76
C LEU A 804 8.53 13.35 -27.28
N ALA A 805 7.99 14.16 -26.37
CA ALA A 805 8.10 13.95 -24.94
C ALA A 805 7.40 12.66 -24.47
N GLU A 806 6.20 12.37 -24.97
CA GLU A 806 5.48 11.11 -24.69
C GLU A 806 6.31 9.88 -25.07
N ILE A 807 6.93 9.89 -26.27
CA ILE A 807 7.77 8.79 -26.73
C ILE A 807 9.06 8.69 -25.88
N LEU A 808 9.67 9.82 -25.51
CA LEU A 808 10.85 9.85 -24.64
C LEU A 808 10.53 9.23 -23.27
N VAL A 809 9.42 9.63 -22.65
CA VAL A 809 8.96 9.05 -21.37
C VAL A 809 8.68 7.57 -21.53
N THR A 810 8.01 7.18 -22.62
CA THR A 810 7.76 5.76 -22.94
C THR A 810 9.05 4.97 -23.04
N ALA A 811 10.09 5.52 -23.69
CA ALA A 811 11.35 4.82 -23.87
C ALA A 811 12.04 4.48 -22.53
N LEU A 812 11.92 5.36 -21.54
CA LEU A 812 12.53 5.22 -20.21
C LEU A 812 11.68 4.37 -19.25
N SER A 813 10.37 4.63 -19.22
CA SER A 813 9.46 4.14 -18.17
C SER A 813 8.65 2.91 -18.56
N SER A 814 8.54 2.57 -19.84
CA SER A 814 7.73 1.40 -20.24
C SER A 814 8.36 0.10 -19.74
N LEU A 815 7.51 -0.80 -19.22
CA LEU A 815 7.93 -2.13 -18.81
C LEU A 815 8.01 -3.03 -20.04
N THR A 816 9.19 -3.60 -20.27
CA THR A 816 9.45 -4.57 -21.35
C THR A 816 9.93 -5.89 -20.76
N ARG A 817 10.22 -6.89 -21.61
CA ARG A 817 10.88 -8.14 -21.18
C ARG A 817 12.24 -7.88 -20.53
N ASP A 818 12.93 -6.82 -20.93
CA ASP A 818 14.22 -6.38 -20.38
C ASP A 818 14.05 -5.42 -19.19
N GLY A 819 12.84 -5.31 -18.62
CA GLY A 819 12.52 -4.39 -17.53
C GLY A 819 12.21 -2.97 -18.00
N TYR A 820 12.37 -1.99 -17.10
CA TYR A 820 12.32 -0.55 -17.37
C TYR A 820 13.63 0.10 -16.91
N LEU A 821 13.97 1.30 -17.41
CA LEU A 821 15.20 1.99 -17.01
C LEU A 821 14.97 2.85 -15.76
N TYR A 822 14.05 3.81 -15.90
CA TYR A 822 13.77 4.79 -14.87
C TYR A 822 12.29 5.16 -14.90
N ARG A 823 11.76 5.50 -13.74
CA ARG A 823 10.52 6.27 -13.66
C ARG A 823 10.84 7.74 -13.93
N VAL A 824 9.96 8.42 -14.65
CA VAL A 824 10.13 9.84 -15.00
C VAL A 824 9.04 10.64 -14.30
N ASP A 825 9.45 11.62 -13.49
CA ASP A 825 8.54 12.55 -12.83
C ASP A 825 8.54 13.90 -13.55
N LEU A 826 7.36 14.30 -14.02
CA LEU A 826 7.11 15.56 -14.70
C LEU A 826 6.28 16.53 -13.86
N ARG A 827 6.00 16.21 -12.58
CA ARG A 827 5.10 17.01 -11.72
C ARG A 827 5.63 18.41 -11.42
N LEU A 828 6.94 18.60 -11.47
CA LEU A 828 7.58 19.89 -11.21
C LEU A 828 7.59 20.83 -12.42
N ARG A 829 7.12 20.41 -13.60
CA ARG A 829 7.00 21.30 -14.76
C ARG A 829 6.06 22.48 -14.46
N PRO A 830 6.17 23.61 -15.18
CA PRO A 830 5.29 24.76 -14.97
C PRO A 830 3.81 24.39 -15.00
N ASP A 831 3.01 24.97 -14.11
CA ASP A 831 1.58 24.65 -13.91
C ASP A 831 1.32 23.17 -13.52
N GLY A 832 2.36 22.44 -13.12
CA GLY A 832 2.30 21.07 -12.59
C GLY A 832 1.64 20.08 -13.54
N LYS A 833 0.78 19.19 -13.01
CA LYS A 833 0.04 18.19 -13.80
C LYS A 833 -0.86 18.79 -14.88
N ASN A 834 -1.27 20.06 -14.73
CA ASN A 834 -2.14 20.76 -15.65
C ASN A 834 -1.37 21.56 -16.71
N GLY A 835 -0.06 21.68 -16.56
CA GLY A 835 0.81 22.35 -17.52
C GLY A 835 1.18 21.49 -18.71
N ALA A 836 1.52 22.17 -19.81
CA ALA A 836 2.04 21.53 -21.01
C ALA A 836 3.28 20.69 -20.69
N VAL A 837 3.37 19.51 -21.29
CA VAL A 837 4.50 18.57 -21.09
C VAL A 837 5.82 19.18 -21.56
N THR A 838 5.75 20.04 -22.59
CA THR A 838 6.87 20.81 -23.11
C THR A 838 6.48 22.28 -23.26
N LEU A 839 7.42 23.19 -23.00
CA LEU A 839 7.23 24.64 -23.17
C LEU A 839 8.35 25.26 -24.00
N GLY A 840 8.06 26.35 -24.70
CA GLY A 840 9.10 27.14 -25.34
C GLY A 840 10.01 27.80 -24.31
N ALA A 841 11.33 27.84 -24.54
CA ALA A 841 12.29 28.37 -23.57
C ALA A 841 11.96 29.77 -23.00
N PRO A 842 11.52 30.77 -23.80
CA PRO A 842 11.12 32.06 -23.25
C PRO A 842 9.89 31.99 -22.34
N ALA A 843 8.91 31.13 -22.68
CA ALA A 843 7.71 30.93 -21.88
C ALA A 843 8.02 30.27 -20.54
N PHE A 844 8.95 29.30 -20.53
CA PHE A 844 9.45 28.69 -19.31
C PHE A 844 10.14 29.72 -18.39
N VAL A 845 11.00 30.57 -18.95
CA VAL A 845 11.69 31.61 -18.15
C VAL A 845 10.71 32.68 -17.64
N SER A 846 9.73 33.09 -18.45
CA SER A 846 8.68 34.02 -18.00
C SER A 846 7.82 33.41 -16.90
N TYR A 847 7.46 32.12 -16.99
CA TYR A 847 6.77 31.43 -15.91
C TYR A 847 7.50 31.56 -14.57
N LEU A 848 8.81 31.25 -14.55
CA LEU A 848 9.61 31.30 -13.34
C LEU A 848 9.71 32.71 -12.74
N ARG A 849 9.69 33.74 -13.59
CA ARG A 849 9.73 35.13 -13.17
C ARG A 849 8.39 35.62 -12.63
N ASP A 850 7.32 35.30 -13.35
CA ASP A 850 6.05 36.04 -13.23
C ASP A 850 4.96 35.24 -12.52
N ARG A 851 5.09 33.91 -12.44
CA ARG A 851 4.02 33.01 -11.96
C ARG A 851 4.46 31.95 -10.95
N ALA A 852 5.74 31.58 -10.93
CA ALA A 852 6.23 30.54 -10.04
C ALA A 852 6.22 31.00 -8.57
N GLU A 853 5.78 30.10 -7.70
CA GLU A 853 5.74 30.33 -6.25
C GLU A 853 7.12 30.08 -5.61
N VAL A 854 7.32 30.57 -4.38
CA VAL A 854 8.60 30.43 -3.65
C VAL A 854 9.05 28.96 -3.54
N TRP A 855 8.10 28.03 -3.33
CA TRP A 855 8.42 26.60 -3.23
C TRP A 855 8.91 26.01 -4.56
N GLU A 856 8.41 26.51 -5.69
CA GLU A 856 8.88 26.11 -7.02
C GLU A 856 10.29 26.64 -7.26
N TRP A 857 10.57 27.89 -6.88
CA TRP A 857 11.94 28.42 -6.94
C TRP A 857 12.91 27.55 -6.15
N LEU A 858 12.55 27.08 -4.95
CA LEU A 858 13.38 26.18 -4.16
C LEU A 858 13.68 24.86 -4.89
N ALA A 859 12.73 24.33 -5.66
CA ALA A 859 12.96 23.17 -6.52
C ALA A 859 13.87 23.54 -7.71
N TYR A 860 13.57 24.63 -8.42
CA TYR A 860 14.26 25.09 -9.62
C TYR A 860 15.68 25.65 -9.36
N VAL A 861 16.06 25.95 -8.12
CA VAL A 861 17.46 26.25 -7.78
C VAL A 861 18.40 25.07 -8.11
N LYS A 862 17.89 23.84 -8.10
CA LYS A 862 18.64 22.63 -8.50
C LYS A 862 18.60 22.33 -10.00
N LEU A 863 17.92 23.17 -10.80
CA LEU A 863 17.77 22.97 -12.24
C LEU A 863 19.12 22.86 -12.93
N ARG A 864 19.34 21.80 -13.70
CA ARG A 864 20.61 21.55 -14.40
C ARG A 864 20.35 21.05 -15.81
N ALA A 865 21.11 21.55 -16.79
CA ALA A 865 21.13 20.99 -18.14
C ALA A 865 21.69 19.57 -18.12
N VAL A 866 20.88 18.56 -18.49
CA VAL A 866 21.29 17.15 -18.42
C VAL A 866 21.33 16.44 -19.77
N ALA A 867 20.40 16.75 -20.69
CA ALA A 867 20.31 16.05 -21.97
C ALA A 867 19.62 16.88 -23.07
N GLY A 868 19.64 16.36 -24.30
CA GLY A 868 19.08 17.01 -25.47
C GLY A 868 20.06 18.00 -26.11
N ASP A 869 19.55 19.13 -26.59
CA ASP A 869 20.34 20.25 -27.09
C ASP A 869 20.99 21.01 -25.92
N MET A 870 22.28 20.76 -25.72
CA MET A 870 23.02 21.29 -24.57
C MET A 870 23.25 22.80 -24.63
N GLU A 871 23.22 23.40 -25.82
CA GLU A 871 23.33 24.85 -25.98
C GLU A 871 22.05 25.51 -25.47
N LEU A 872 20.89 25.06 -25.97
CA LEU A 872 19.58 25.50 -25.51
C LEU A 872 19.40 25.24 -24.01
N ALA A 873 19.80 24.06 -23.53
CA ALA A 873 19.64 23.68 -22.12
C ALA A 873 20.45 24.58 -21.19
N ARG A 874 21.72 24.84 -21.49
CA ARG A 874 22.57 25.73 -20.67
C ARG A 874 22.11 27.18 -20.72
N LEU A 875 21.66 27.64 -21.88
CA LEU A 875 21.06 28.98 -22.03
C LEU A 875 19.82 29.11 -21.15
N THR A 876 18.89 28.16 -21.27
CA THR A 876 17.64 28.13 -20.50
C THR A 876 17.91 28.01 -19.00
N GLU A 877 18.84 27.15 -18.58
CA GLU A 877 19.24 27.01 -17.18
C GLU A 877 19.76 28.35 -16.61
N ARG A 878 20.67 29.01 -17.32
CA ARG A 878 21.23 30.30 -16.91
C ARG A 878 20.15 31.36 -16.77
N ASP A 879 19.26 31.45 -17.77
CA ASP A 879 18.24 32.48 -17.81
C ASP A 879 17.13 32.21 -16.78
N ALA A 880 16.79 30.95 -16.51
CA ALA A 880 15.93 30.52 -15.42
C ALA A 880 16.50 30.91 -14.05
N ARG A 881 17.79 30.62 -13.78
CA ARG A 881 18.45 31.03 -12.54
C ARG A 881 18.43 32.55 -12.37
N ARG A 882 18.73 33.31 -13.43
CA ARG A 882 18.66 34.78 -13.41
C ARG A 882 17.26 35.28 -13.10
N ALA A 883 16.22 34.68 -13.69
CA ALA A 883 14.83 35.04 -13.43
C ALA A 883 14.45 34.79 -11.97
N ILE A 884 14.79 33.62 -11.42
CA ILE A 884 14.54 33.27 -10.01
C ILE A 884 15.26 34.24 -9.09
N HIS A 885 16.54 34.51 -9.30
CA HIS A 885 17.30 35.44 -8.47
C HIS A 885 16.75 36.87 -8.54
N ALA A 886 16.39 37.35 -9.73
CA ALA A 886 15.81 38.68 -9.89
C ALA A 886 14.46 38.81 -9.16
N ALA A 887 13.60 37.77 -9.24
CA ALA A 887 12.33 37.75 -8.51
C ALA A 887 12.54 37.66 -7.00
N ALA A 888 13.47 36.82 -6.53
CA ALA A 888 13.75 36.62 -5.12
C ALA A 888 14.33 37.87 -4.43
N VAL A 889 15.14 38.67 -5.13
CA VAL A 889 15.71 39.93 -4.59
C VAL A 889 14.63 40.97 -4.26
N CYS A 890 13.48 40.90 -4.94
CA CYS A 890 12.35 41.79 -4.67
C CYS A 890 11.54 41.41 -3.42
N ILE A 891 11.86 40.28 -2.76
CA ILE A 891 11.15 39.79 -1.57
C ILE A 891 12.06 39.96 -0.35
N ALA A 892 11.48 40.39 0.77
CA ALA A 892 12.20 40.53 2.03
C ALA A 892 12.80 39.17 2.47
N PRO A 893 14.07 39.12 2.91
CA PRO A 893 14.72 37.86 3.31
C PRO A 893 13.96 37.08 4.39
N GLU A 894 13.32 37.78 5.33
CA GLU A 894 12.51 37.14 6.38
C GLU A 894 11.26 36.45 5.82
N SER A 895 10.62 37.03 4.80
CA SER A 895 9.48 36.41 4.11
C SER A 895 9.90 35.13 3.39
N LEU A 896 11.06 35.13 2.72
CA LEU A 896 11.61 33.91 2.10
C LEU A 896 11.93 32.84 3.15
N ARG A 897 12.46 33.24 4.32
CA ARG A 897 12.76 32.32 5.43
C ARG A 897 11.48 31.66 5.98
N ILE A 898 10.43 32.45 6.22
CA ILE A 898 9.14 31.97 6.70
C ILE A 898 8.51 31.01 5.68
N GLU A 899 8.46 31.37 4.41
CA GLU A 899 7.90 30.50 3.37
C GLU A 899 8.71 29.22 3.20
N THR A 900 10.05 29.29 3.23
CA THR A 900 10.90 28.09 3.20
C THR A 900 10.60 27.16 4.38
N ARG A 901 10.39 27.71 5.59
CA ARG A 901 10.01 26.95 6.77
C ARG A 901 8.62 26.31 6.62
N ARG A 902 7.63 27.05 6.14
CA ARG A 902 6.28 26.54 5.87
C ARG A 902 6.29 25.38 4.87
N VAL A 903 7.10 25.50 3.81
CA VAL A 903 7.28 24.42 2.83
C VAL A 903 7.89 23.19 3.49
N ARG A 904 8.89 23.37 4.36
CA ARG A 904 9.50 22.26 5.10
C ARG A 904 8.51 21.56 6.03
N GLU A 905 7.76 22.33 6.82
CA GLU A 905 6.75 21.82 7.76
C GLU A 905 5.58 21.11 7.06
N ARG A 906 5.33 21.41 5.78
CA ARG A 906 4.33 20.69 4.96
C ARG A 906 4.84 19.38 4.36
N LEU A 907 6.16 19.24 4.22
CA LEU A 907 6.81 18.05 3.65
C LEU A 907 7.15 17.01 4.72
N GLU A 908 7.34 17.45 5.96
CA GLU A 908 7.46 16.61 7.17
C GLU A 908 6.07 16.20 7.68
#